data_AF-A0A1I6ZJF1-F1
#
_entry.id   AF-A0A1I6ZJF1-F1
#
_cell.length_a   1.000
_cell.length_b   1.000
_cell.length_c   1.000
_cell.angle_alpha   90.00
_cell.angle_beta   90.00
_cell.angle_gamma   90.00
#
_symmetry.space_group_name_H-M   'P 1'
#
loop_
_entity.id
_entity.type
_entity.pdbx_description
1 polymer ?
#
loop_
_entity_poly.entity_id
_entity_poly.type
_entity_poly.pdbx_seq_one_letter_code
_entity_poly.pdbx_strand_id
1 'polypeptide(L)'
;MTITGDMLIGFSAVRGTEGSQRAFNPASNSEISEPSFGMGGAAEVERAASLAAQAFDVFRNVTLAKRAAFLDAIADNILGIGDELIERAHAETGLPITRLQGERGRTVGQLRLFAKVVRDGHFLSSTIDHAQPERQPLPRADLRLAKVPVGPVAVFGASNFPLAFSVAGGDTASALAAGAPVIVKAHGAHLGTSELVGRAIQKAVRGHGLPEGVFSLLFGAGRKLGEALVAHPVIKAVGFTGSRQGGLALVRIANARAEPIPVYAEMSSINPVFLFPGALASRAEAIGKAFADSLTLGAGQFCTNPGLVLAIDGPDLDRFIKAAGESLAAKPAQTMLTPGIFDAFRSGAQKVDGVQGVTKVAQGVSAGEFPNAAQAALYVTDAQRLLATPELEAEMFGPASVVIRARDFDELLSVAEHVEGQLTVTLQIDAVDYADAQRLLPILERKAGRILANGFPTGVEVCNAMVHGGPFPSTSNPMFTSVGATAIDRFLRPVCYQDLPDALLPAAVKEANPLAVWRLVDGELTGGARDNGDSVVGPGDSGSKPQFLIVYPRNEESYWQPVPANGYAAVHVAPHLVSMQRPFSAGTQTVPPGGFVRLHAHAESEEVLHFIRGKGKAVVEGRDYLIEPGMTIFLGPQQSHTLINEGTEDLHWAWFFLPSGLETFFKAIGRQRSPGDDAPDAFERPENVSAIEASTGFSPVTQKRLG
;
A
#
# COMPACT_ATOMS: atom_id res chain seq x y z
N MET A 1 26.87 7.15 10.73
CA MET A 1 27.25 5.87 10.08
C MET A 1 28.24 6.22 9.00
N THR A 2 29.51 5.81 9.09
CA THR A 2 30.55 6.34 8.20
C THR A 2 30.39 5.89 6.74
N ILE A 3 30.39 6.84 5.80
CA ILE A 3 30.44 6.63 4.35
C ILE A 3 31.88 6.25 3.98
N THR A 4 32.08 5.13 3.29
CA THR A 4 33.41 4.63 2.88
C THR A 4 33.65 4.66 1.37
N GLY A 5 32.59 4.85 0.59
CA GLY A 5 32.62 4.81 -0.87
C GLY A 5 32.66 3.38 -1.45
N ASP A 6 32.33 2.38 -0.63
CA ASP A 6 32.30 0.98 -1.03
C ASP A 6 30.90 0.54 -1.45
N MET A 7 30.85 -0.35 -2.44
CA MET A 7 29.62 -1.07 -2.77
C MET A 7 29.25 -2.01 -1.63
N LEU A 8 27.97 -2.36 -1.55
CA LEU A 8 27.46 -3.32 -0.58
C LEU A 8 27.03 -4.57 -1.35
N ILE A 9 27.79 -5.65 -1.25
CA ILE A 9 27.48 -6.91 -1.94
C ILE A 9 27.20 -7.96 -0.88
N GLY A 10 25.91 -8.25 -0.69
CA GLY A 10 25.41 -9.00 0.45
C GLY A 10 25.86 -8.38 1.77
N PHE A 11 26.62 -9.14 2.56
CA PHE A 11 27.15 -8.69 3.85
C PHE A 11 28.49 -7.96 3.76
N SER A 12 29.12 -7.95 2.59
CA SER A 12 30.45 -7.35 2.40
C SER A 12 30.36 -5.90 1.93
N ALA A 13 31.27 -5.06 2.42
CA ALA A 13 31.63 -3.79 1.78
C ALA A 13 32.78 -4.09 0.80
N VAL A 14 32.62 -3.71 -0.47
CA VAL A 14 33.55 -4.06 -1.55
C VAL A 14 33.93 -2.79 -2.31
N ARG A 15 35.22 -2.49 -2.33
CA ARG A 15 35.77 -1.39 -3.13
C ARG A 15 35.90 -1.81 -4.59
N GLY A 16 35.19 -1.13 -5.49
CA GLY A 16 35.31 -1.36 -6.93
C GLY A 16 36.65 -0.88 -7.49
N THR A 17 37.14 -1.57 -8.53
CA THR A 17 38.44 -1.30 -9.18
C THR A 17 38.31 -0.76 -10.60
N GLU A 18 37.10 -0.64 -11.15
CA GLU A 18 36.80 -0.15 -12.52
C GLU A 18 36.72 1.38 -12.57
N GLY A 19 37.62 2.04 -11.84
CA GLY A 19 37.69 3.49 -11.67
C GLY A 19 37.07 4.00 -10.37
N SER A 20 37.03 5.32 -10.23
CA SER A 20 36.44 5.99 -9.07
C SER A 20 35.68 7.25 -9.47
N GLN A 21 34.71 7.62 -8.65
CA GLN A 21 33.92 8.84 -8.82
C GLN A 21 33.80 9.54 -7.47
N ARG A 22 33.92 10.86 -7.42
CA ARG A 22 33.53 11.65 -6.25
C ARG A 22 32.08 12.10 -6.36
N ALA A 23 31.43 12.26 -5.21
CA ALA A 23 30.14 12.94 -5.18
C ALA A 23 30.31 14.41 -5.63
N PHE A 24 29.24 15.02 -6.11
CA PHE A 24 29.28 16.37 -6.66
C PHE A 24 28.28 17.27 -5.92
N ASN A 25 28.69 18.49 -5.60
CA ASN A 25 27.79 19.50 -5.06
C ASN A 25 27.35 20.44 -6.19
N PRO A 26 26.09 20.36 -6.64
CA PRO A 26 25.63 21.21 -7.74
C PRO A 26 25.50 22.69 -7.35
N ALA A 27 25.30 23.01 -6.07
CA ALA A 27 25.15 24.39 -5.60
C ALA A 27 26.47 25.17 -5.58
N SER A 28 27.60 24.48 -5.39
CA SER A 28 28.95 25.07 -5.50
C SER A 28 29.66 24.73 -6.81
N ASN A 29 29.07 23.89 -7.65
CA ASN A 29 29.65 23.35 -8.88
C ASN A 29 31.03 22.70 -8.67
N SER A 30 31.16 21.92 -7.59
CA SER A 30 32.44 21.32 -7.20
C SER A 30 32.28 19.89 -6.71
N GLU A 31 33.33 19.09 -6.82
CA GLU A 31 33.36 17.76 -6.19
C GLU A 31 33.35 17.87 -4.66
N ILE A 32 32.68 16.91 -4.02
CA ILE A 32 32.79 16.65 -2.59
C ILE A 32 34.03 15.76 -2.40
N SER A 33 35.02 16.25 -1.67
CA SER A 33 36.39 15.70 -1.65
C SER A 33 36.45 14.25 -1.20
N GLU A 34 35.70 13.86 -0.16
CA GLU A 34 35.75 12.51 0.42
C GLU A 34 34.35 11.97 0.82
N PRO A 35 34.18 10.64 0.85
CA PRO A 35 35.08 9.66 0.23
C PRO A 35 34.93 9.68 -1.31
N SER A 36 35.98 9.26 -2.01
CA SER A 36 35.79 8.78 -3.39
C SER A 36 35.02 7.44 -3.38
N PHE A 37 34.25 7.14 -4.42
CA PHE A 37 33.49 5.90 -4.57
C PHE A 37 34.15 4.98 -5.58
N GLY A 38 34.38 3.72 -5.22
CA GLY A 38 34.97 2.72 -6.12
C GLY A 38 33.93 2.13 -7.07
N MET A 39 34.17 2.17 -8.38
CA MET A 39 33.22 1.70 -9.39
C MET A 39 33.41 0.21 -9.65
N GLY A 40 32.32 -0.55 -9.66
CA GLY A 40 32.29 -1.97 -9.99
C GLY A 40 32.09 -2.24 -11.48
N GLY A 41 32.37 -3.47 -11.87
CA GLY A 41 32.20 -4.00 -13.21
C GLY A 41 31.37 -5.29 -13.25
N ALA A 42 31.62 -6.10 -14.27
CA ALA A 42 30.90 -7.36 -14.48
C ALA A 42 31.09 -8.36 -13.33
N ALA A 43 32.26 -8.38 -12.70
CA ALA A 43 32.56 -9.28 -11.58
C ALA A 43 31.68 -8.99 -10.35
N GLU A 44 31.46 -7.72 -10.02
CA GLU A 44 30.57 -7.34 -8.92
C GLU A 44 29.10 -7.58 -9.23
N VAL A 45 28.68 -7.39 -10.49
CA VAL A 45 27.33 -7.76 -10.95
C VAL A 45 27.10 -9.26 -10.79
N GLU A 46 28.03 -10.08 -11.28
CA GLU A 46 27.96 -11.54 -11.16
C GLU A 46 27.88 -11.97 -9.68
N ARG A 47 28.75 -11.41 -8.83
CA ARG A 47 28.76 -11.72 -7.40
C ARG A 47 27.44 -11.36 -6.72
N ALA A 48 26.92 -10.16 -6.97
CA ALA A 48 25.65 -9.72 -6.40
C ALA A 48 24.48 -10.60 -6.90
N ALA A 49 24.45 -10.91 -8.19
CA ALA A 49 23.41 -11.73 -8.79
C ALA A 49 23.44 -13.17 -8.29
N SER A 50 24.64 -13.76 -8.17
CA SER A 50 24.84 -15.09 -7.58
C SER A 50 24.32 -15.16 -6.14
N LEU A 51 24.61 -14.16 -5.30
CA LEU A 51 24.07 -14.11 -3.93
C LEU A 51 22.54 -13.95 -3.93
N ALA A 52 22.00 -13.09 -4.80
CA ALA A 52 20.56 -12.87 -4.91
C ALA A 52 19.82 -14.14 -5.36
N ALA A 53 20.39 -14.91 -6.30
CA ALA A 53 19.86 -16.22 -6.69
C ALA A 53 19.82 -17.20 -5.51
N GLN A 54 20.91 -17.30 -4.75
CA GLN A 54 21.01 -18.19 -3.59
C GLN A 54 20.03 -17.79 -2.46
N ALA A 55 19.77 -16.49 -2.31
CA ALA A 55 18.87 -15.97 -1.30
C ALA A 55 17.38 -16.16 -1.64
N PHE A 56 17.03 -16.30 -2.92
CA PHE A 56 15.66 -16.14 -3.40
C PHE A 56 14.66 -17.09 -2.73
N ASP A 57 14.89 -18.41 -2.80
CA ASP A 57 13.95 -19.39 -2.27
C ASP A 57 13.81 -19.34 -0.75
N VAL A 58 14.90 -19.01 -0.05
CA VAL A 58 14.85 -18.83 1.41
C VAL A 58 14.05 -17.56 1.75
N PHE A 59 14.32 -16.45 1.06
CA PHE A 59 13.68 -15.17 1.35
C PHE A 59 12.19 -15.15 1.03
N ARG A 60 11.76 -15.68 -0.12
CA ARG A 60 10.34 -15.71 -0.50
C ARG A 60 9.48 -16.57 0.43
N ASN A 61 10.08 -17.56 1.10
CA ASN A 61 9.42 -18.45 2.06
C ASN A 61 9.46 -17.92 3.50
N VAL A 62 10.08 -16.76 3.75
CA VAL A 62 9.96 -16.07 5.04
C VAL A 62 8.50 -15.73 5.31
N THR A 63 8.05 -15.95 6.55
CA THR A 63 6.67 -15.66 6.96
C THR A 63 6.30 -14.21 6.70
N LEU A 64 5.01 -13.95 6.43
CA LEU A 64 4.51 -12.58 6.19
C LEU A 64 4.87 -11.64 7.35
N ALA A 65 4.70 -12.12 8.59
CA ALA A 65 5.04 -11.35 9.80
C ALA A 65 6.53 -10.96 9.84
N LYS A 66 7.44 -11.91 9.58
CA LYS A 66 8.89 -11.63 9.60
C LYS A 66 9.29 -10.71 8.44
N ARG A 67 8.68 -10.85 7.26
CA ARG A 67 8.93 -9.97 6.11
C ARG A 67 8.40 -8.55 6.33
N ALA A 68 7.24 -8.39 6.95
CA ALA A 68 6.73 -7.09 7.36
C ALA A 68 7.61 -6.42 8.41
N ALA A 69 8.03 -7.17 9.44
CA ALA A 69 8.95 -6.66 10.47
C ALA A 69 10.30 -6.22 9.88
N PHE A 70 10.80 -6.93 8.86
CA PHE A 70 12.00 -6.53 8.13
C PHE A 70 11.84 -5.17 7.42
N LEU A 71 10.70 -4.91 6.78
CA LEU A 71 10.40 -3.62 6.14
C LEU A 71 10.32 -2.48 7.17
N ASP A 72 9.68 -2.73 8.31
CA ASP A 72 9.64 -1.76 9.42
C ASP A 72 11.03 -1.47 9.97
N ALA A 73 11.88 -2.49 10.12
CA ALA A 73 13.25 -2.32 10.59
C ALA A 73 14.12 -1.53 9.60
N ILE A 74 13.89 -1.64 8.28
CA ILE A 74 14.53 -0.75 7.30
C ILE A 74 14.11 0.70 7.57
N ALA A 75 12.81 0.93 7.77
CA ALA A 75 12.27 2.26 8.02
C ALA A 75 12.86 2.88 9.30
N ASP A 76 12.94 2.11 10.37
CA ASP A 76 13.53 2.54 11.65
C ASP A 76 15.04 2.76 11.54
N ASN A 77 15.76 1.92 10.81
CA ASN A 77 17.19 2.14 10.56
C ASN A 77 17.45 3.41 9.74
N ILE A 78 16.60 3.76 8.78
CA ILE A 78 16.71 5.02 8.01
C ILE A 78 16.49 6.22 8.92
N LEU A 79 15.47 6.18 9.79
CA LEU A 79 15.26 7.22 10.80
C LEU A 79 16.47 7.34 11.73
N GLY A 80 17.04 6.21 12.13
CA GLY A 80 18.22 6.12 12.99
C GLY A 80 19.51 6.68 12.39
N ILE A 81 19.58 6.99 11.08
CA ILE A 81 20.72 7.71 10.50
C ILE A 81 20.74 9.17 10.98
N GLY A 82 19.56 9.75 11.25
CA GLY A 82 19.45 11.14 11.72
C GLY A 82 19.75 12.17 10.63
N ASP A 83 20.32 13.30 11.05
CA ASP A 83 20.54 14.47 10.19
C ASP A 83 21.67 14.26 9.17
N GLU A 84 22.60 13.35 9.43
CA GLU A 84 23.69 12.99 8.51
C GLU A 84 23.17 12.59 7.12
N LEU A 85 22.04 11.88 7.06
CA LEU A 85 21.39 11.53 5.79
C LEU A 85 20.92 12.77 5.02
N ILE A 86 20.33 13.72 5.75
CA ILE A 86 19.71 14.91 5.17
C ILE A 86 20.79 15.88 4.71
N GLU A 87 21.83 16.09 5.51
CA GLU A 87 22.99 16.91 5.17
C GLU A 87 23.72 16.35 3.95
N ARG A 88 23.94 15.03 3.91
CA ARG A 88 24.59 14.40 2.76
C ARG A 88 23.75 14.53 1.49
N ALA A 89 22.45 14.25 1.57
CA ALA A 89 21.55 14.39 0.44
C ALA A 89 21.46 15.84 -0.04
N HIS A 90 21.44 16.81 0.87
CA HIS A 90 21.46 18.24 0.52
C HIS A 90 22.71 18.61 -0.25
N ALA A 91 23.89 18.22 0.26
CA ALA A 91 25.16 18.50 -0.40
C ALA A 91 25.26 17.87 -1.79
N GLU A 92 24.72 16.65 -1.97
CA GLU A 92 24.79 15.92 -3.25
C GLU A 92 23.76 16.37 -4.28
N THR A 93 22.64 16.97 -3.86
CA THR A 93 21.50 17.24 -4.76
C THR A 93 21.11 18.71 -4.88
N GLY A 94 21.56 19.57 -3.96
CA GLY A 94 21.10 20.95 -3.85
C GLY A 94 19.64 21.10 -3.40
N LEU A 95 18.93 20.01 -3.10
CA LEU A 95 17.55 20.07 -2.62
C LEU A 95 17.48 20.66 -1.21
N PRO A 96 16.48 21.52 -0.89
CA PRO A 96 16.35 22.09 0.44
C PRO A 96 16.22 21.04 1.55
N ILE A 97 16.79 21.32 2.71
CA ILE A 97 16.75 20.44 3.89
C ILE A 97 15.32 20.03 4.26
N THR A 98 14.37 20.98 4.27
CA THR A 98 12.96 20.72 4.60
C THR A 98 12.29 19.75 3.63
N ARG A 99 12.62 19.86 2.33
CA ARG A 99 12.17 18.92 1.30
C ARG A 99 12.72 17.51 1.60
N LEU A 100 14.01 17.39 1.89
CA LEU A 100 14.65 16.11 2.17
C LEU A 100 14.13 15.46 3.47
N GLN A 101 13.81 16.26 4.50
CA GLN A 101 13.15 15.79 5.71
C GLN A 101 11.76 15.20 5.40
N GLY A 102 10.97 15.91 4.59
CA GLY A 102 9.68 15.42 4.11
C GLY A 102 9.82 14.15 3.28
N GLU A 103 10.83 14.07 2.41
CA GLU A 103 11.10 12.90 1.59
C GLU A 103 11.56 11.69 2.43
N ARG A 104 12.39 11.89 3.45
CA ARG A 104 12.73 10.83 4.43
C ARG A 104 11.46 10.30 5.10
N GLY A 105 10.57 11.20 5.53
CA GLY A 105 9.27 10.83 6.09
C GLY A 105 8.42 10.00 5.12
N ARG A 106 8.38 10.41 3.84
CA ARG A 106 7.72 9.66 2.76
C ARG A 106 8.32 8.26 2.57
N THR A 107 9.63 8.12 2.49
CA THR A 107 10.31 6.82 2.32
C THR A 107 9.98 5.86 3.45
N VAL A 108 10.03 6.34 4.69
CA VAL A 108 9.67 5.58 5.89
C VAL A 108 8.19 5.18 5.87
N GLY A 109 7.30 6.12 5.54
CA GLY A 109 5.87 5.85 5.42
C GLY A 109 5.55 4.81 4.34
N GLN A 110 6.25 4.85 3.22
CA GLN A 110 6.11 3.90 2.12
C GLN A 110 6.57 2.49 2.50
N LEU A 111 7.69 2.34 3.20
CA LEU A 111 8.14 1.05 3.74
C LEU A 111 7.10 0.46 4.70
N ARG A 112 6.56 1.30 5.61
CA ARG A 112 5.52 0.90 6.56
C ARG A 112 4.19 0.55 5.88
N LEU A 113 3.83 1.24 4.80
CA LEU A 113 2.69 0.86 3.96
C LEU A 113 2.89 -0.56 3.42
N PHE A 114 4.05 -0.87 2.84
CA PHE A 114 4.30 -2.22 2.33
C PHE A 114 4.40 -3.27 3.45
N ALA A 115 4.91 -2.93 4.63
CA ALA A 115 4.84 -3.80 5.79
C ALA A 115 3.39 -4.15 6.14
N LYS A 116 2.48 -3.17 6.09
CA LYS A 116 1.03 -3.41 6.24
C LYS A 116 0.46 -4.27 5.10
N VAL A 117 0.77 -3.97 3.85
CA VAL A 117 0.33 -4.78 2.68
C VAL A 117 0.74 -6.25 2.83
N VAL A 118 1.96 -6.49 3.30
CA VAL A 118 2.46 -7.85 3.55
C VAL A 118 1.67 -8.54 4.67
N ARG A 119 1.36 -7.84 5.77
CA ARG A 119 0.55 -8.39 6.86
C ARG A 119 -0.88 -8.72 6.43
N ASP A 120 -1.50 -7.83 5.65
CA ASP A 120 -2.87 -8.02 5.18
C ASP A 120 -2.97 -9.18 4.17
N GLY A 121 -1.90 -9.45 3.40
CA GLY A 121 -1.81 -10.62 2.52
C GLY A 121 -2.65 -10.54 1.22
N HIS A 122 -3.41 -9.47 0.99
CA HIS A 122 -4.28 -9.31 -0.19
C HIS A 122 -3.54 -9.47 -1.52
N PHE A 123 -2.27 -9.07 -1.56
CA PHE A 123 -1.42 -9.17 -2.75
C PHE A 123 -1.22 -10.62 -3.23
N LEU A 124 -1.45 -11.62 -2.37
CA LEU A 124 -1.38 -13.03 -2.74
C LEU A 124 -2.49 -13.43 -3.70
N SER A 125 -3.58 -12.67 -3.73
CA SER A 125 -4.79 -12.90 -4.53
C SER A 125 -5.21 -14.37 -4.49
N SER A 126 -5.26 -14.92 -3.27
CA SER A 126 -5.50 -16.34 -3.05
C SER A 126 -6.89 -16.73 -3.53
N THR A 127 -6.96 -17.66 -4.48
CA THR A 127 -8.22 -18.15 -5.05
C THR A 127 -8.27 -19.67 -4.95
N ILE A 128 -9.44 -20.21 -4.60
CA ILE A 128 -9.70 -21.64 -4.48
C ILE A 128 -10.96 -21.94 -5.27
N ASP A 129 -10.88 -22.87 -6.21
CA ASP A 129 -12.00 -23.49 -6.89
C ASP A 129 -11.98 -24.98 -6.51
N HIS A 130 -12.91 -25.39 -5.65
CA HIS A 130 -12.93 -26.77 -5.15
C HIS A 130 -13.25 -27.78 -6.26
N ALA A 131 -12.78 -29.01 -6.07
CA ALA A 131 -13.11 -30.11 -6.97
C ALA A 131 -14.63 -30.30 -7.09
N GLN A 132 -15.10 -30.60 -8.30
CA GLN A 132 -16.48 -30.99 -8.58
C GLN A 132 -16.45 -32.30 -9.38
N PRO A 133 -16.24 -33.45 -8.72
CA PRO A 133 -16.09 -34.75 -9.39
C PRO A 133 -17.35 -35.19 -10.13
N GLU A 134 -18.53 -34.72 -9.69
CA GLU A 134 -19.81 -35.07 -10.28
C GLU A 134 -20.25 -34.12 -11.41
N ARG A 135 -19.48 -33.06 -11.69
CA ARG A 135 -19.85 -32.07 -12.72
C ARG A 135 -19.90 -32.72 -14.11
N GLN A 136 -20.95 -32.42 -14.88
CA GLN A 136 -21.12 -32.87 -16.27
C GLN A 136 -20.92 -31.72 -17.26
N PRO A 137 -20.43 -31.95 -18.49
CA PRO A 137 -20.02 -33.26 -19.05
C PRO A 137 -18.65 -33.74 -18.56
N LEU A 138 -17.90 -32.89 -17.86
CA LEU A 138 -16.57 -33.20 -17.34
C LEU A 138 -16.43 -32.72 -15.89
N PRO A 139 -15.82 -33.53 -15.01
CA PRO A 139 -15.51 -33.11 -13.64
C PRO A 139 -14.62 -31.87 -13.60
N ARG A 140 -14.63 -31.13 -12.49
CA ARG A 140 -13.65 -30.06 -12.20
C ARG A 140 -12.62 -30.58 -11.21
N ALA A 141 -11.34 -30.40 -11.50
CA ALA A 141 -10.24 -30.61 -10.57
C ALA A 141 -10.25 -29.58 -9.41
N ASP A 142 -9.54 -29.86 -8.32
CA ASP A 142 -9.26 -28.83 -7.30
C ASP A 142 -8.19 -27.89 -7.85
N LEU A 143 -8.51 -26.59 -7.91
CA LEU A 143 -7.65 -25.56 -8.49
C LEU A 143 -7.42 -24.45 -7.48
N ARG A 144 -6.15 -24.14 -7.21
CA ARG A 144 -5.80 -23.09 -6.25
C ARG A 144 -4.76 -22.16 -6.83
N LEU A 145 -4.98 -20.86 -6.70
CA LEU A 145 -4.09 -19.83 -7.20
C LEU A 145 -3.49 -19.03 -6.04
N ALA A 146 -2.18 -18.83 -6.08
CA ALA A 146 -1.49 -17.83 -5.28
C ALA A 146 -0.45 -17.11 -6.14
N LYS A 147 -0.23 -15.82 -5.87
CA LYS A 147 0.89 -15.08 -6.44
C LYS A 147 2.20 -15.40 -5.73
N VAL A 148 3.28 -15.49 -6.49
CA VAL A 148 4.65 -15.72 -6.02
C VAL A 148 5.59 -14.65 -6.60
N PRO A 149 6.70 -14.29 -5.93
CA PRO A 149 7.64 -13.33 -6.48
C PRO A 149 8.28 -13.84 -7.77
N VAL A 150 8.63 -12.91 -8.66
CA VAL A 150 9.20 -13.22 -9.99
C VAL A 150 10.65 -13.71 -9.93
N GLY A 151 11.40 -13.35 -8.89
CA GLY A 151 12.84 -13.59 -8.77
C GLY A 151 13.59 -12.33 -8.35
N PRO A 152 14.94 -12.33 -8.37
CA PRO A 152 15.75 -11.14 -8.11
C PRO A 152 15.41 -9.95 -9.03
N VAL A 153 15.35 -8.76 -8.44
CA VAL A 153 14.96 -7.51 -9.11
C VAL A 153 16.13 -6.53 -9.15
N ALA A 154 16.38 -5.93 -10.31
CA ALA A 154 17.30 -4.81 -10.43
C ALA A 154 16.55 -3.48 -10.27
N VAL A 155 17.08 -2.55 -9.47
CA VAL A 155 16.47 -1.24 -9.25
C VAL A 155 17.44 -0.12 -9.62
N PHE A 156 16.97 0.84 -10.41
CA PHE A 156 17.70 2.04 -10.80
C PHE A 156 17.02 3.27 -10.22
N GLY A 157 17.64 3.85 -9.20
CA GLY A 157 17.08 4.99 -8.47
C GLY A 157 17.02 6.28 -9.30
N ALA A 158 15.99 7.09 -9.03
CA ALA A 158 15.79 8.41 -9.60
C ALA A 158 16.77 9.44 -9.02
N SER A 159 17.20 10.41 -9.84
CA SER A 159 18.04 11.52 -9.36
C SER A 159 17.30 12.54 -8.50
N ASN A 160 16.03 12.80 -8.81
CA ASN A 160 15.23 13.91 -8.26
C ASN A 160 14.50 13.59 -6.96
N PHE A 161 14.43 12.30 -6.61
CA PHE A 161 13.94 11.81 -5.34
C PHE A 161 14.99 10.84 -4.76
N PRO A 162 16.09 11.38 -4.20
CA PRO A 162 17.27 10.61 -3.79
C PRO A 162 16.98 9.62 -2.65
N LEU A 163 15.81 9.69 -2.02
CA LEU A 163 15.35 8.77 -0.99
C LEU A 163 14.13 7.97 -1.48
N ALA A 164 13.03 8.62 -1.83
CA ALA A 164 11.72 7.96 -1.99
C ALA A 164 11.57 7.16 -3.31
N PHE A 165 12.43 7.41 -4.29
CA PHE A 165 12.50 6.67 -5.56
C PHE A 165 13.93 6.18 -5.84
N SER A 166 14.69 5.91 -4.78
CA SER A 166 16.10 5.51 -4.85
C SER A 166 16.32 4.20 -4.09
N VAL A 167 17.41 4.07 -3.32
CA VAL A 167 17.87 2.83 -2.70
C VAL A 167 16.79 2.14 -1.85
N ALA A 168 16.08 2.87 -1.00
CA ALA A 168 14.93 2.37 -0.23
C ALA A 168 13.58 2.90 -0.76
N GLY A 169 13.55 3.27 -2.05
CA GLY A 169 12.39 3.85 -2.69
C GLY A 169 11.27 2.85 -3.00
N GLY A 170 10.29 3.28 -3.79
CA GLY A 170 9.06 2.51 -4.06
C GLY A 170 9.33 1.13 -4.64
N ASP A 171 10.25 1.06 -5.61
CA ASP A 171 10.61 -0.19 -6.28
C ASP A 171 11.30 -1.18 -5.32
N THR A 172 12.29 -0.73 -4.56
CA THR A 172 12.94 -1.59 -3.55
C THR A 172 11.94 -2.05 -2.49
N ALA A 173 11.12 -1.14 -1.95
CA ALA A 173 10.16 -1.45 -0.91
C ALA A 173 9.13 -2.49 -1.38
N SER A 174 8.55 -2.29 -2.58
CA SER A 174 7.56 -3.21 -3.16
C SER A 174 8.16 -4.54 -3.60
N ALA A 175 9.39 -4.57 -4.15
CA ALA A 175 10.07 -5.83 -4.50
C ALA A 175 10.42 -6.66 -3.25
N LEU A 176 10.99 -6.04 -2.21
CA LEU A 176 11.26 -6.71 -0.94
C LEU A 176 9.96 -7.20 -0.29
N ALA A 177 8.87 -6.43 -0.37
CA ALA A 177 7.56 -6.83 0.13
C ALA A 177 6.97 -8.04 -0.61
N ALA A 178 7.17 -8.13 -1.93
CA ALA A 178 6.80 -9.29 -2.73
C ALA A 178 7.61 -10.55 -2.36
N GLY A 179 8.76 -10.39 -1.69
CA GLY A 179 9.69 -11.48 -1.38
C GLY A 179 10.78 -11.67 -2.44
N ALA A 180 11.09 -10.61 -3.22
CA ALA A 180 12.16 -10.61 -4.20
C ALA A 180 13.44 -9.95 -3.64
N PRO A 181 14.62 -10.61 -3.74
CA PRO A 181 15.90 -9.97 -3.52
C PRO A 181 16.10 -8.77 -4.44
N VAL A 182 16.78 -7.72 -3.97
CA VAL A 182 16.97 -6.47 -4.71
C VAL A 182 18.45 -6.15 -4.90
N ILE A 183 18.84 -5.85 -6.14
CA ILE A 183 20.15 -5.30 -6.48
C ILE A 183 19.95 -3.88 -7.00
N VAL A 184 20.39 -2.89 -6.24
CA VAL A 184 20.27 -1.48 -6.62
C VAL A 184 21.53 -1.05 -7.36
N LYS A 185 21.36 -0.43 -8.53
CA LYS A 185 22.41 0.38 -9.16
C LYS A 185 22.25 1.83 -8.68
N ALA A 186 23.20 2.31 -7.88
CA ALA A 186 23.12 3.67 -7.33
C ALA A 186 23.18 4.75 -8.43
N HIS A 187 22.37 5.78 -8.28
CA HIS A 187 22.43 6.94 -9.17
C HIS A 187 23.69 7.76 -8.88
N GLY A 188 24.40 8.18 -9.92
CA GLY A 188 25.67 8.92 -9.80
C GLY A 188 25.55 10.32 -9.19
N ALA A 189 24.32 10.80 -8.99
CA ALA A 189 24.04 12.12 -8.41
C ALA A 189 24.05 12.13 -6.87
N HIS A 190 23.94 10.98 -6.20
CA HIS A 190 23.80 10.92 -4.74
C HIS A 190 24.38 9.63 -4.15
N LEU A 191 25.67 9.40 -4.42
CA LEU A 191 26.36 8.15 -4.06
C LEU A 191 26.47 7.94 -2.54
N GLY A 192 26.79 8.98 -1.78
CA GLY A 192 26.90 8.89 -0.32
C GLY A 192 25.55 8.73 0.36
N THR A 193 24.53 9.44 -0.14
CA THR A 193 23.14 9.23 0.28
C THR A 193 22.72 7.78 0.05
N SER A 194 23.07 7.23 -1.11
CA SER A 194 22.78 5.83 -1.46
C SER A 194 23.47 4.86 -0.50
N GLU A 195 24.74 5.10 -0.16
CA GLU A 195 25.49 4.24 0.77
C GLU A 195 24.89 4.24 2.17
N LEU A 196 24.54 5.40 2.73
CA LEU A 196 23.90 5.52 4.04
C LEU A 196 22.61 4.69 4.11
N VAL A 197 21.74 4.83 3.11
CA VAL A 197 20.47 4.08 3.03
C VAL A 197 20.73 2.59 2.77
N GLY A 198 21.67 2.25 1.90
CA GLY A 198 22.02 0.86 1.61
C GLY A 198 22.54 0.12 2.84
N ARG A 199 23.34 0.79 3.69
CA ARG A 199 23.81 0.24 4.97
C ARG A 199 22.67 0.06 5.97
N ALA A 200 21.67 0.94 5.98
CA ALA A 200 20.46 0.76 6.79
C ALA A 200 19.67 -0.50 6.37
N ILE A 201 19.56 -0.78 5.07
CA ILE A 201 18.95 -2.03 4.56
C ILE A 201 19.83 -3.24 4.92
N GLN A 202 21.13 -3.19 4.66
CA GLN A 202 22.07 -4.27 4.99
C GLN A 202 22.03 -4.63 6.49
N LYS A 203 21.94 -3.61 7.36
CA LYS A 203 21.75 -3.78 8.81
C LYS A 203 20.45 -4.51 9.12
N ALA A 204 19.34 -4.17 8.46
CA ALA A 204 18.06 -4.87 8.63
C ALA A 204 18.13 -6.33 8.14
N VAL A 205 18.78 -6.61 7.01
CA VAL A 205 18.97 -7.99 6.50
C VAL A 205 19.70 -8.84 7.56
N ARG A 206 20.81 -8.32 8.11
CA ARG A 206 21.56 -8.98 9.19
C ARG A 206 20.72 -9.14 10.47
N GLY A 207 20.06 -8.07 10.91
CA GLY A 207 19.30 -8.05 12.15
C GLY A 207 18.12 -9.02 12.18
N HIS A 208 17.54 -9.34 11.02
CA HIS A 208 16.46 -10.33 10.90
C HIS A 208 16.96 -11.74 10.54
N GLY A 209 18.28 -11.97 10.48
CA GLY A 209 18.85 -13.26 10.09
C GLY A 209 18.37 -13.71 8.70
N LEU A 210 18.25 -12.76 7.77
CA LEU A 210 17.92 -13.04 6.37
C LEU A 210 19.18 -13.40 5.58
N PRO A 211 19.07 -14.15 4.48
CA PRO A 211 20.22 -14.45 3.62
C PRO A 211 20.89 -13.16 3.12
N GLU A 212 22.21 -13.16 3.00
CA GLU A 212 22.95 -11.94 2.65
C GLU A 212 22.55 -11.38 1.27
N GLY A 213 22.21 -12.26 0.33
CA GLY A 213 21.81 -11.89 -1.03
C GLY A 213 20.47 -11.18 -1.16
N VAL A 214 19.70 -10.99 -0.07
CA VAL A 214 18.43 -10.24 -0.11
C VAL A 214 18.63 -8.81 -0.62
N PHE A 215 19.80 -8.21 -0.38
CA PHE A 215 20.09 -6.85 -0.82
C PHE A 215 21.53 -6.68 -1.28
N SER A 216 21.73 -5.92 -2.35
CA SER A 216 23.03 -5.38 -2.74
C SER A 216 22.89 -3.98 -3.34
N LEU A 217 23.93 -3.15 -3.18
CA LEU A 217 24.05 -1.80 -3.72
C LEU A 217 25.35 -1.71 -4.52
N LEU A 218 25.24 -1.44 -5.81
CA LEU A 218 26.37 -1.33 -6.73
C LEU A 218 26.58 0.11 -7.19
N PHE A 219 27.85 0.49 -7.30
CA PHE A 219 28.32 1.74 -7.91
C PHE A 219 28.94 1.38 -9.24
N GLY A 220 28.62 2.11 -10.30
CA GLY A 220 29.10 1.77 -11.64
C GLY A 220 29.37 3.02 -12.46
N ALA A 221 30.49 2.99 -13.17
CA ALA A 221 30.88 4.03 -14.11
C ALA A 221 30.04 3.96 -15.39
N GLY A 222 29.45 5.10 -15.78
CA GLY A 222 28.66 5.20 -17.00
C GLY A 222 27.49 4.21 -17.06
N ARG A 223 27.30 3.58 -18.23
CA ARG A 223 26.16 2.70 -18.52
C ARG A 223 26.46 1.21 -18.35
N LYS A 224 27.73 0.80 -18.49
CA LYS A 224 28.15 -0.61 -18.64
C LYS A 224 27.64 -1.52 -17.51
N LEU A 225 27.80 -1.10 -16.26
CA LEU A 225 27.35 -1.89 -15.11
C LEU A 225 25.82 -2.07 -15.10
N GLY A 226 25.07 -1.01 -15.45
CA GLY A 226 23.62 -1.08 -15.55
C GLY A 226 23.15 -2.01 -16.66
N GLU A 227 23.79 -1.92 -17.83
CA GLU A 227 23.50 -2.79 -18.98
C GLU A 227 23.80 -4.26 -18.65
N ALA A 228 24.94 -4.54 -18.03
CA ALA A 228 25.30 -5.88 -17.58
C ALA A 228 24.31 -6.43 -16.54
N LEU A 229 23.89 -5.61 -15.57
CA LEU A 229 22.92 -6.01 -14.56
C LEU A 229 21.56 -6.36 -15.20
N VAL A 230 21.06 -5.54 -16.12
CA VAL A 230 19.79 -5.81 -16.82
C VAL A 230 19.90 -7.02 -17.75
N ALA A 231 21.06 -7.30 -18.34
CA ALA A 231 21.27 -8.47 -19.19
C ALA A 231 21.47 -9.78 -18.40
N HIS A 232 21.75 -9.71 -17.10
CA HIS A 232 22.15 -10.87 -16.30
C HIS A 232 21.01 -11.90 -16.11
N PRO A 233 21.18 -13.20 -16.43
CA PRO A 233 20.09 -14.20 -16.51
C PRO A 233 19.29 -14.39 -15.22
N VAL A 234 19.91 -14.16 -14.06
CA VAL A 234 19.26 -14.25 -12.74
C VAL A 234 18.24 -13.13 -12.49
N ILE A 235 18.41 -11.95 -13.06
CA ILE A 235 17.46 -10.85 -12.87
C ILE A 235 16.16 -11.19 -13.60
N LYS A 236 15.02 -11.01 -12.91
CA LYS A 236 13.68 -11.38 -13.40
C LYS A 236 12.72 -10.20 -13.58
N ALA A 237 13.09 -9.01 -13.09
CA ALA A 237 12.42 -7.76 -13.41
C ALA A 237 13.34 -6.57 -13.14
N VAL A 238 13.02 -5.42 -13.73
CA VAL A 238 13.74 -4.15 -13.52
C VAL A 238 12.77 -3.06 -13.14
N GLY A 239 13.04 -2.35 -12.04
CA GLY A 239 12.44 -1.05 -11.71
C GLY A 239 13.37 0.08 -12.12
N PHE A 240 12.87 1.07 -12.86
CA PHE A 240 13.66 2.20 -13.33
C PHE A 240 12.85 3.50 -13.26
N THR A 241 13.50 4.56 -12.80
CA THR A 241 12.97 5.93 -12.90
C THR A 241 14.06 6.84 -13.45
N GLY A 242 13.80 7.50 -14.58
CA GLY A 242 14.79 8.35 -15.22
C GLY A 242 14.39 8.77 -16.62
N SER A 243 15.35 9.12 -17.48
CA SER A 243 15.04 9.65 -18.82
C SER A 243 14.44 8.60 -19.76
N ARG A 244 13.60 9.06 -20.71
CA ARG A 244 13.04 8.24 -21.81
C ARG A 244 14.12 7.46 -22.57
N GLN A 245 15.24 8.08 -22.89
CA GLN A 245 16.36 7.41 -23.57
C GLN A 245 16.99 6.31 -22.71
N GLY A 246 17.15 6.54 -21.41
CA GLY A 246 17.67 5.57 -20.46
C GLY A 246 16.75 4.36 -20.33
N GLY A 247 15.47 4.60 -20.03
CA GLY A 247 14.45 3.55 -19.86
C GLY A 247 14.30 2.69 -21.11
N LEU A 248 14.19 3.31 -22.30
CA LEU A 248 14.11 2.58 -23.57
C LEU A 248 15.36 1.74 -23.87
N ALA A 249 16.55 2.18 -23.46
CA ALA A 249 17.76 1.38 -23.60
C ALA A 249 17.69 0.11 -22.74
N LEU A 250 17.23 0.22 -21.49
CA LEU A 250 17.07 -0.94 -20.60
C LEU A 250 15.98 -1.88 -21.10
N VAL A 251 14.85 -1.35 -21.60
CA VAL A 251 13.77 -2.15 -22.23
C VAL A 251 14.31 -2.96 -23.42
N ARG A 252 15.12 -2.35 -24.28
CA ARG A 252 15.73 -3.06 -25.42
C ARG A 252 16.66 -4.18 -24.95
N ILE A 253 17.51 -3.93 -23.96
CA ILE A 253 18.43 -4.94 -23.42
C ILE A 253 17.64 -6.10 -22.81
N ALA A 254 16.61 -5.80 -22.00
CA ALA A 254 15.79 -6.81 -21.36
C ALA A 254 15.04 -7.70 -22.38
N ASN A 255 14.50 -7.11 -23.44
CA ASN A 255 13.81 -7.86 -24.50
C ASN A 255 14.75 -8.65 -25.42
N ALA A 256 16.03 -8.29 -25.49
CA ALA A 256 17.03 -9.00 -26.28
C ALA A 256 17.64 -10.22 -25.57
N ARG A 257 17.29 -10.45 -24.30
CA ARG A 257 17.74 -11.62 -23.53
C ARG A 257 17.15 -12.91 -24.09
N ALA A 258 17.82 -14.04 -23.81
CA ALA A 258 17.27 -15.37 -24.08
C ALA A 258 15.94 -15.61 -23.33
N GLU A 259 15.83 -15.08 -22.12
CA GLU A 259 14.59 -15.00 -21.35
C GLU A 259 14.27 -13.51 -21.12
N PRO A 260 13.36 -12.92 -21.92
CA PRO A 260 12.92 -11.55 -21.74
C PRO A 260 12.31 -11.33 -20.35
N ILE A 261 12.56 -10.15 -19.79
CA ILE A 261 12.06 -9.76 -18.47
C ILE A 261 11.35 -8.40 -18.54
N PRO A 262 10.33 -8.16 -17.70
CA PRO A 262 9.69 -6.85 -17.65
C PRO A 262 10.65 -5.78 -17.12
N VAL A 263 10.61 -4.62 -17.77
CA VAL A 263 11.21 -3.38 -17.29
C VAL A 263 10.07 -2.41 -17.02
N TYR A 264 9.92 -1.99 -15.77
CA TYR A 264 8.98 -0.98 -15.32
C TYR A 264 9.73 0.36 -15.26
N ALA A 265 9.74 1.07 -16.38
CA ALA A 265 10.44 2.33 -16.54
C ALA A 265 9.47 3.50 -16.49
N GLU A 266 9.55 4.30 -15.44
CA GLU A 266 8.95 5.64 -15.35
C GLU A 266 9.88 6.62 -16.08
N MET A 267 9.36 7.30 -17.09
CA MET A 267 10.16 8.03 -18.06
C MET A 267 9.77 9.51 -18.19
N SER A 268 8.90 9.87 -19.14
CA SER A 268 8.69 11.26 -19.54
C SER A 268 7.22 11.65 -19.56
N SER A 269 6.90 12.79 -18.96
CA SER A 269 5.54 13.32 -18.88
C SER A 269 5.57 14.84 -18.75
N ILE A 270 4.65 15.51 -19.42
CA ILE A 270 4.46 16.97 -19.35
C ILE A 270 3.22 17.37 -18.53
N ASN A 271 2.43 16.38 -18.11
CA ASN A 271 1.34 16.52 -17.13
C ASN A 271 0.34 17.65 -17.47
N PRO A 272 -0.43 17.51 -18.56
CA PRO A 272 -1.32 18.57 -19.04
C PRO A 272 -2.32 19.06 -17.99
N VAL A 273 -2.51 20.37 -17.92
CA VAL A 273 -3.51 21.04 -17.07
C VAL A 273 -4.55 21.71 -17.97
N PHE A 274 -5.78 21.21 -17.97
CA PHE A 274 -6.90 21.81 -18.70
C PHE A 274 -7.61 22.83 -17.82
N LEU A 275 -7.69 24.07 -18.29
CA LEU A 275 -8.40 25.17 -17.63
C LEU A 275 -9.73 25.40 -18.31
N PHE A 276 -10.82 25.08 -17.62
CA PHE A 276 -12.16 25.21 -18.20
C PHE A 276 -12.72 26.63 -18.02
N PRO A 277 -13.66 27.05 -18.90
CA PRO A 277 -14.20 28.40 -18.89
C PRO A 277 -14.82 28.81 -17.55
N GLY A 278 -15.61 27.94 -16.92
CA GLY A 278 -16.26 28.22 -15.63
C GLY A 278 -15.26 28.47 -14.51
N ALA A 279 -14.28 27.57 -14.37
CA ALA A 279 -13.20 27.72 -13.41
C ALA A 279 -12.32 28.95 -13.65
N LEU A 280 -12.06 29.31 -14.91
CA LEU A 280 -11.30 30.51 -15.24
C LEU A 280 -12.11 31.78 -14.91
N ALA A 281 -13.38 31.84 -15.28
CA ALA A 281 -14.25 32.97 -14.96
C ALA A 281 -14.27 33.25 -13.45
N SER A 282 -14.36 32.20 -12.63
CA SER A 282 -14.46 32.30 -11.17
C SER A 282 -13.11 32.48 -10.45
N ARG A 283 -12.04 31.85 -10.94
CA ARG A 283 -10.79 31.63 -10.15
C ARG A 283 -9.49 31.82 -10.93
N ALA A 284 -9.49 32.44 -12.11
CA ALA A 284 -8.30 32.60 -12.97
C ALA A 284 -7.02 33.03 -12.21
N GLU A 285 -7.09 34.07 -11.36
CA GLU A 285 -5.92 34.58 -10.64
C GLU A 285 -5.40 33.60 -9.59
N ALA A 286 -6.32 32.97 -8.84
CA ALA A 286 -5.97 31.99 -7.81
C ALA A 286 -5.33 30.75 -8.43
N ILE A 287 -5.89 30.28 -9.56
CA ILE A 287 -5.33 29.16 -10.33
C ILE A 287 -3.94 29.53 -10.87
N GLY A 288 -3.77 30.74 -11.42
CA GLY A 288 -2.49 31.23 -11.95
C GLY A 288 -1.38 31.25 -10.91
N LYS A 289 -1.68 31.76 -9.70
CA LYS A 289 -0.73 31.78 -8.59
C LYS A 289 -0.34 30.37 -8.13
N ALA A 290 -1.33 29.50 -7.92
CA ALA A 290 -1.09 28.13 -7.47
C ALA A 290 -0.37 27.28 -8.54
N PHE A 291 -0.62 27.54 -9.82
CA PHE A 291 0.12 26.95 -10.92
C PHE A 291 1.61 27.33 -10.86
N ALA A 292 1.94 28.62 -10.70
CA ALA A 292 3.32 29.07 -10.59
C ALA A 292 4.04 28.45 -9.36
N ASP A 293 3.33 28.27 -8.25
CA ASP A 293 3.85 27.57 -7.07
C ASP A 293 4.15 26.09 -7.38
N SER A 294 3.24 25.39 -8.07
CA SER A 294 3.46 23.99 -8.46
C SER A 294 4.56 23.83 -9.50
N LEU A 295 4.65 24.72 -10.49
CA LEU A 295 5.65 24.70 -11.55
C LEU A 295 7.08 24.86 -11.00
N THR A 296 7.23 25.70 -9.97
CA THR A 296 8.56 26.04 -9.41
C THR A 296 8.96 25.20 -8.20
N LEU A 297 8.09 24.31 -7.72
CA LEU A 297 8.40 23.45 -6.58
C LEU A 297 9.62 22.56 -6.88
N GLY A 298 10.68 22.66 -6.05
CA GLY A 298 11.91 21.89 -6.21
C GLY A 298 12.63 22.12 -7.53
N ALA A 299 12.68 23.39 -7.98
CA ALA A 299 13.18 23.81 -9.29
C ALA A 299 12.44 23.16 -10.46
N GLY A 300 11.17 22.79 -10.28
CA GLY A 300 10.37 22.08 -11.28
C GLY A 300 10.82 20.63 -11.53
N GLN A 301 11.71 20.07 -10.71
CA GLN A 301 12.30 18.74 -10.90
C GLN A 301 11.38 17.61 -10.41
N PHE A 302 10.10 17.69 -10.73
CA PHE A 302 9.11 16.66 -10.46
C PHE A 302 8.72 15.99 -11.77
N CYS A 303 8.66 14.65 -11.81
CA CYS A 303 8.09 13.93 -12.94
C CYS A 303 6.62 14.29 -13.20
N THR A 304 5.94 14.81 -12.17
CA THR A 304 4.56 15.31 -12.21
C THR A 304 4.49 16.84 -12.27
N ASN A 305 5.54 17.52 -12.76
CA ASN A 305 5.51 18.96 -12.97
C ASN A 305 4.53 19.34 -14.11
N PRO A 306 3.66 20.36 -13.93
CA PRO A 306 2.70 20.78 -14.96
C PRO A 306 3.41 21.58 -16.07
N GLY A 307 3.97 20.88 -17.05
CA GLY A 307 4.70 21.46 -18.17
C GLY A 307 3.83 21.98 -19.31
N LEU A 308 2.56 21.56 -19.40
CA LEU A 308 1.62 22.00 -20.44
C LEU A 308 0.30 22.49 -19.82
N VAL A 309 -0.16 23.67 -20.23
CA VAL A 309 -1.45 24.24 -19.81
C VAL A 309 -2.31 24.49 -21.04
N LEU A 310 -3.57 24.07 -21.00
CA LEU A 310 -4.48 24.05 -22.15
C LEU A 310 -5.77 24.80 -21.78
N ALA A 311 -6.17 25.78 -22.58
CA ALA A 311 -7.36 26.58 -22.31
C ALA A 311 -7.96 27.17 -23.60
N ILE A 312 -9.27 27.47 -23.57
CA ILE A 312 -9.93 28.24 -24.63
C ILE A 312 -9.44 29.69 -24.55
N ASP A 313 -9.11 30.27 -25.70
CA ASP A 313 -8.64 31.64 -25.83
C ASP A 313 -9.71 32.64 -25.39
N GLY A 314 -9.31 33.66 -24.64
CA GLY A 314 -10.23 34.64 -24.10
C GLY A 314 -9.69 35.43 -22.89
N PRO A 315 -10.47 36.40 -22.40
CA PRO A 315 -10.03 37.33 -21.35
C PRO A 315 -9.72 36.63 -20.02
N ASP A 316 -10.40 35.54 -19.68
CA ASP A 316 -10.13 34.82 -18.44
C ASP A 316 -8.84 34.01 -18.49
N LEU A 317 -8.44 33.52 -19.67
CA LEU A 317 -7.11 32.95 -19.87
C LEU A 317 -6.02 34.01 -19.75
N ASP A 318 -6.25 35.23 -20.26
CA ASP A 318 -5.32 36.34 -20.10
C ASP A 318 -5.13 36.72 -18.62
N ARG A 319 -6.22 36.71 -17.83
CA ARG A 319 -6.16 36.89 -16.37
C ARG A 319 -5.29 35.82 -15.70
N PHE A 320 -5.46 34.55 -16.09
CA PHE A 320 -4.61 33.45 -15.59
C PHE A 320 -3.14 33.66 -15.96
N ILE A 321 -2.83 33.95 -17.22
CA ILE A 321 -1.45 34.14 -17.71
C ILE A 321 -0.78 35.29 -16.98
N LYS A 322 -1.50 36.41 -16.78
CA LYS A 322 -1.00 37.57 -16.03
C LYS A 322 -0.67 37.20 -14.58
N ALA A 323 -1.60 36.55 -13.87
CA ALA A 323 -1.40 36.16 -12.47
C ALA A 323 -0.28 35.12 -12.31
N ALA A 324 -0.21 34.13 -13.20
CA ALA A 324 0.86 33.14 -13.25
C ALA A 324 2.21 33.83 -13.50
N GLY A 325 2.27 34.74 -14.48
CA GLY A 325 3.48 35.48 -14.82
C GLY A 325 3.99 36.38 -13.71
N GLU A 326 3.10 37.14 -13.05
CA GLU A 326 3.44 37.97 -11.88
C GLU A 326 3.96 37.13 -10.71
N SER A 327 3.31 36.01 -10.41
CA SER A 327 3.77 35.09 -9.37
C SER A 327 5.12 34.47 -9.72
N LEU A 328 5.32 34.08 -10.99
CA LEU A 328 6.56 33.47 -11.47
C LEU A 328 7.74 34.45 -11.41
N ALA A 329 7.52 35.71 -11.77
CA ALA A 329 8.55 36.75 -11.77
C ALA A 329 9.16 37.00 -10.38
N ALA A 330 8.44 36.69 -9.31
CA ALA A 330 8.93 36.78 -7.94
C ALA A 330 9.70 35.54 -7.46
N LYS A 331 9.75 34.44 -8.24
CA LYS A 331 10.41 33.19 -7.84
C LYS A 331 11.90 33.24 -8.14
N PRO A 332 12.77 32.99 -7.15
CA PRO A 332 14.21 32.88 -7.39
C PRO A 332 14.55 31.67 -8.25
N ALA A 333 15.60 31.77 -9.05
CA ALA A 333 16.22 30.59 -9.64
C ALA A 333 16.67 29.61 -8.55
N GLN A 334 16.59 28.31 -8.85
CA GLN A 334 16.87 27.25 -7.87
C GLN A 334 17.85 26.24 -8.45
N THR A 335 18.80 25.79 -7.62
CA THR A 335 19.81 24.79 -8.01
C THR A 335 19.17 23.50 -8.50
N MET A 336 19.62 23.02 -9.64
CA MET A 336 19.25 21.72 -10.21
C MET A 336 20.21 20.61 -9.76
N LEU A 337 19.75 19.37 -9.84
CA LEU A 337 20.37 18.20 -9.22
C LEU A 337 21.80 17.90 -9.71
N THR A 338 22.08 18.19 -10.97
CA THR A 338 23.42 18.00 -11.57
C THR A 338 23.66 19.03 -12.68
N PRO A 339 24.92 19.34 -13.03
CA PRO A 339 25.23 20.19 -14.18
C PRO A 339 24.61 19.69 -15.49
N GLY A 340 24.63 18.37 -15.71
CA GLY A 340 24.03 17.77 -16.92
C GLY A 340 22.51 17.94 -17.00
N ILE A 341 21.80 17.86 -15.87
CA ILE A 341 20.35 18.13 -15.81
C ILE A 341 20.08 19.62 -16.07
N PHE A 342 20.90 20.50 -15.50
CA PHE A 342 20.80 21.94 -15.74
C PHE A 342 21.01 22.32 -17.22
N ASP A 343 22.05 21.76 -17.85
CA ASP A 343 22.30 21.99 -19.27
C ASP A 343 21.18 21.45 -20.17
N ALA A 344 20.63 20.28 -19.84
CA ALA A 344 19.49 19.71 -20.56
C ALA A 344 18.24 20.60 -20.46
N PHE A 345 17.92 21.09 -19.26
CA PHE A 345 16.82 22.05 -19.05
C PHE A 345 17.04 23.31 -19.88
N ARG A 346 18.21 23.93 -19.78
CA ARG A 346 18.55 25.16 -20.52
C ARG A 346 18.44 24.96 -22.03
N SER A 347 18.95 23.84 -22.55
CA SER A 347 18.85 23.51 -23.97
C SER A 347 17.39 23.28 -24.41
N GLY A 348 16.59 22.59 -23.60
CA GLY A 348 15.15 22.39 -23.87
C GLY A 348 14.40 23.72 -23.91
N ALA A 349 14.59 24.56 -22.91
CA ALA A 349 13.97 25.89 -22.84
C ALA A 349 14.37 26.78 -24.02
N GLN A 350 15.64 26.75 -24.44
CA GLN A 350 16.12 27.49 -25.63
C GLN A 350 15.48 27.02 -26.94
N LYS A 351 15.22 25.71 -27.07
CA LYS A 351 14.52 25.18 -28.26
C LYS A 351 13.10 25.71 -28.34
N VAL A 352 12.35 25.66 -27.23
CA VAL A 352 10.98 26.20 -27.16
C VAL A 352 10.96 27.71 -27.41
N ASP A 353 11.90 28.46 -26.83
CA ASP A 353 12.04 29.90 -27.04
C ASP A 353 12.34 30.29 -28.50
N GLY A 354 13.01 29.40 -29.25
CA GLY A 354 13.34 29.59 -30.66
C GLY A 354 12.22 29.24 -31.64
N VAL A 355 11.10 28.67 -31.19
CA VAL A 355 9.98 28.29 -32.08
C VAL A 355 9.20 29.55 -32.50
N GLN A 356 9.00 29.71 -33.82
CA GLN A 356 8.25 30.85 -34.36
C GLN A 356 6.80 30.86 -33.85
N GLY A 357 6.38 31.98 -33.27
CA GLY A 357 5.02 32.15 -32.73
C GLY A 357 4.85 31.61 -31.31
N VAL A 358 5.94 31.23 -30.65
CA VAL A 358 6.01 31.13 -29.19
C VAL A 358 6.42 32.48 -28.61
N THR A 359 5.78 32.89 -27.52
CA THR A 359 6.15 34.11 -26.78
C THR A 359 6.48 33.76 -25.34
N LYS A 360 7.65 34.16 -24.85
CA LYS A 360 7.99 34.09 -23.43
C LYS A 360 7.32 35.25 -22.69
N VAL A 361 6.27 34.95 -21.93
CA VAL A 361 5.42 35.96 -21.26
C VAL A 361 5.86 36.25 -19.83
N ALA A 362 6.62 35.34 -19.22
CA ALA A 362 7.21 35.57 -17.90
C ALA A 362 8.51 34.78 -17.71
N GLN A 363 9.36 35.30 -16.85
CA GLN A 363 10.60 34.66 -16.39
C GLN A 363 10.80 34.95 -14.90
N GLY A 364 11.36 34.01 -14.15
CA GLY A 364 11.69 34.19 -12.74
C GLY A 364 12.88 35.13 -12.51
N VAL A 365 13.28 35.31 -11.26
CA VAL A 365 14.48 36.08 -10.91
C VAL A 365 15.73 35.33 -11.38
N SER A 366 16.66 36.05 -12.01
CA SER A 366 17.92 35.49 -12.52
C SER A 366 18.73 34.80 -11.43
N ALA A 367 19.44 33.74 -11.81
CA ALA A 367 20.42 33.06 -10.96
C ALA A 367 21.64 33.91 -10.62
N GLY A 368 21.91 35.00 -11.36
CA GLY A 368 23.15 35.75 -11.21
C GLY A 368 24.37 34.83 -11.36
N GLU A 369 25.21 34.76 -10.32
CA GLU A 369 26.40 33.89 -10.28
C GLU A 369 26.15 32.51 -9.66
N PHE A 370 24.93 32.20 -9.19
CA PHE A 370 24.63 30.88 -8.61
C PHE A 370 24.70 29.80 -9.69
N PRO A 371 25.61 28.81 -9.55
CA PRO A 371 25.78 27.80 -10.57
C PRO A 371 24.61 26.82 -10.59
N ASN A 372 24.39 26.22 -11.76
CA ASN A 372 23.38 25.17 -11.98
C ASN A 372 21.96 25.57 -11.52
N ALA A 373 21.65 26.87 -11.42
CA ALA A 373 20.37 27.35 -10.93
C ALA A 373 19.42 27.67 -12.08
N ALA A 374 18.31 26.93 -12.16
CA ALA A 374 17.30 27.09 -13.19
C ALA A 374 16.40 28.29 -12.91
N GLN A 375 16.36 29.21 -13.87
CA GLN A 375 15.41 30.30 -13.92
C GLN A 375 14.10 29.80 -14.52
N ALA A 376 12.99 30.10 -13.86
CA ALA A 376 11.68 29.68 -14.34
C ALA A 376 11.25 30.45 -15.59
N ALA A 377 10.45 29.83 -16.46
CA ALA A 377 9.96 30.45 -17.69
C ALA A 377 8.51 30.02 -18.01
N LEU A 378 7.70 30.96 -18.49
CA LEU A 378 6.35 30.70 -18.99
C LEU A 378 6.25 31.15 -20.45
N TYR A 379 5.86 30.21 -21.30
CA TYR A 379 5.68 30.42 -22.73
C TYR A 379 4.20 30.38 -23.09
N VAL A 380 3.80 31.08 -24.13
CA VAL A 380 2.45 31.06 -24.70
C VAL A 380 2.52 30.83 -26.20
N THR A 381 1.66 29.96 -26.72
CA THR A 381 1.43 29.76 -28.16
C THR A 381 0.00 29.24 -28.41
N ASP A 382 -0.31 28.82 -29.64
CA ASP A 382 -1.62 28.28 -30.01
C ASP A 382 -1.61 26.76 -30.26
N ALA A 383 -2.80 26.16 -30.24
CA ALA A 383 -2.99 24.73 -30.41
C ALA A 383 -2.50 24.22 -31.77
N GLN A 384 -2.66 25.00 -32.84
CA GLN A 384 -2.20 24.61 -34.18
C GLN A 384 -0.69 24.43 -34.24
N ARG A 385 0.07 25.32 -33.58
CA ARG A 385 1.53 25.19 -33.48
C ARG A 385 1.94 23.99 -32.66
N LEU A 386 1.31 23.72 -31.52
CA LEU A 386 1.58 22.51 -30.73
C LEU A 386 1.43 21.25 -31.60
N LEU A 387 0.29 21.13 -32.30
CA LEU A 387 -0.01 19.98 -33.18
C LEU A 387 0.98 19.83 -34.35
N ALA A 388 1.66 20.91 -34.74
CA ALA A 388 2.58 20.94 -35.88
C ALA A 388 4.06 20.90 -35.47
N THR A 389 4.40 21.04 -34.19
CA THR A 389 5.79 21.25 -33.72
C THR A 389 6.11 20.32 -32.53
N PRO A 390 6.74 19.16 -32.78
CA PRO A 390 7.07 18.18 -31.75
C PRO A 390 7.90 18.71 -30.58
N GLU A 391 8.71 19.75 -30.79
CA GLU A 391 9.51 20.40 -29.75
C GLU A 391 8.66 21.00 -28.61
N LEU A 392 7.40 21.36 -28.89
CA LEU A 392 6.49 21.93 -27.89
C LEU A 392 5.88 20.88 -26.95
N GLU A 393 5.97 19.59 -27.32
CA GLU A 393 5.55 18.46 -26.48
C GLU A 393 6.72 17.85 -25.69
N ALA A 394 7.95 18.25 -25.99
CA ALA A 394 9.13 17.72 -25.31
C ALA A 394 9.17 18.21 -23.86
N GLU A 395 9.38 17.27 -22.93
CA GLU A 395 9.55 17.59 -21.52
C GLU A 395 10.80 18.46 -21.29
N MET A 396 10.59 19.64 -20.69
CA MET A 396 11.64 20.47 -20.12
C MET A 396 11.74 20.16 -18.63
N PHE A 397 12.59 19.21 -18.25
CA PHE A 397 12.75 18.81 -16.84
C PHE A 397 13.33 19.95 -16.00
N GLY A 398 12.47 20.81 -15.45
CA GLY A 398 12.81 22.05 -14.76
C GLY A 398 11.61 23.01 -14.69
N PRO A 399 11.78 24.26 -14.23
CA PRO A 399 10.66 25.14 -13.91
C PRO A 399 10.16 25.90 -15.14
N ALA A 400 9.79 25.19 -16.21
CA ALA A 400 9.26 25.80 -17.43
C ALA A 400 7.96 25.15 -17.91
N SER A 401 7.05 25.96 -18.45
CA SER A 401 5.78 25.47 -19.01
C SER A 401 5.34 26.26 -20.23
N VAL A 402 4.57 25.60 -21.09
CA VAL A 402 3.90 26.19 -22.26
C VAL A 402 2.39 26.25 -22.01
N VAL A 403 1.80 27.43 -22.18
CA VAL A 403 0.36 27.67 -22.22
C VAL A 403 -0.10 27.68 -23.67
N ILE A 404 -1.15 26.93 -23.96
CA ILE A 404 -1.70 26.72 -25.29
C ILE A 404 -3.09 27.33 -25.36
N ARG A 405 -3.25 28.26 -26.28
CA ARG A 405 -4.53 28.87 -26.64
C ARG A 405 -5.24 28.01 -27.68
N ALA A 406 -6.39 27.47 -27.33
CA ALA A 406 -7.29 26.79 -28.26
C ALA A 406 -8.47 27.71 -28.62
N ARG A 407 -8.97 27.63 -29.84
CA ARG A 407 -10.09 28.46 -30.33
C ARG A 407 -11.41 28.09 -29.67
N ASP A 408 -11.60 26.80 -29.40
CA ASP A 408 -12.82 26.25 -28.81
C ASP A 408 -12.52 24.92 -28.10
N PHE A 409 -13.56 24.31 -27.53
CA PHE A 409 -13.44 23.05 -26.81
C PHE A 409 -13.12 21.86 -27.73
N ASP A 410 -13.58 21.86 -28.98
CA ASP A 410 -13.31 20.77 -29.92
C ASP A 410 -11.81 20.74 -30.34
N GLU A 411 -11.16 21.90 -30.40
CA GLU A 411 -9.71 21.99 -30.56
C GLU A 411 -8.96 21.49 -29.31
N LEU A 412 -9.48 21.73 -28.09
CA LEU A 412 -8.92 21.12 -26.88
C LEU A 412 -9.03 19.59 -26.89
N LEU A 413 -10.15 19.03 -27.36
CA LEU A 413 -10.30 17.58 -27.55
C LEU A 413 -9.27 17.06 -28.56
N SER A 414 -9.04 17.81 -29.65
CA SER A 414 -8.05 17.45 -30.67
C SER A 414 -6.63 17.42 -30.11
N VAL A 415 -6.26 18.39 -29.28
CA VAL A 415 -4.97 18.39 -28.58
C VAL A 415 -4.88 17.24 -27.57
N ALA A 416 -5.96 16.97 -26.81
CA ALA A 416 -5.99 15.86 -25.86
C ALA A 416 -5.80 14.49 -26.54
N GLU A 417 -6.33 14.31 -27.76
CA GLU A 417 -6.08 13.11 -28.57
C GLU A 417 -4.65 13.04 -29.11
N HIS A 418 -4.03 14.18 -29.38
CA HIS A 418 -2.68 14.27 -29.94
C HIS A 418 -1.60 13.93 -28.91
N VAL A 419 -1.66 14.51 -27.72
CA VAL A 419 -0.59 14.37 -26.70
C VAL A 419 -0.26 12.90 -26.41
N GLU A 420 1.01 12.59 -26.24
CA GLU A 420 1.44 11.25 -25.86
C GLU A 420 0.97 10.87 -24.44
N GLY A 421 1.20 9.62 -24.01
CA GLY A 421 0.85 9.17 -22.66
C GLY A 421 1.58 9.94 -21.53
N GLN A 422 0.86 10.19 -20.44
CA GLN A 422 1.22 11.06 -19.33
C GLN A 422 1.17 10.30 -18.00
N LEU A 423 1.88 10.80 -16.98
CA LEU A 423 1.68 10.34 -15.61
C LEU A 423 0.35 10.89 -15.07
N THR A 424 0.08 12.16 -15.36
CA THR A 424 -1.11 12.85 -14.86
C THR A 424 -1.77 13.73 -15.89
N VAL A 425 -3.07 13.95 -15.74
CA VAL A 425 -3.79 15.07 -16.36
C VAL A 425 -4.61 15.76 -15.28
N THR A 426 -4.60 17.09 -15.27
CA THR A 426 -5.30 17.92 -14.28
C THR A 426 -6.44 18.69 -14.93
N LEU A 427 -7.58 18.78 -14.25
CA LEU A 427 -8.74 19.59 -14.62
C LEU A 427 -8.93 20.74 -13.62
N GLN A 428 -8.94 21.98 -14.08
CA GLN A 428 -9.47 23.10 -13.30
C GLN A 428 -10.90 23.35 -13.78
N ILE A 429 -11.88 22.95 -12.97
CA ILE A 429 -13.30 22.87 -13.34
C ILE A 429 -14.21 23.34 -12.21
N ASP A 430 -15.32 23.97 -12.58
CA ASP A 430 -16.49 24.20 -11.70
C ASP A 430 -17.70 23.41 -12.22
N ALA A 431 -18.82 23.42 -11.49
CA ALA A 431 -20.00 22.61 -11.83
C ALA A 431 -20.57 22.90 -13.23
N VAL A 432 -20.40 24.13 -13.74
CA VAL A 432 -20.83 24.53 -15.08
C VAL A 432 -20.02 23.84 -16.19
N ASP A 433 -18.83 23.35 -15.87
CA ASP A 433 -17.89 22.73 -16.81
C ASP A 433 -18.08 21.21 -16.96
N TYR A 434 -18.96 20.60 -16.16
CA TYR A 434 -19.05 19.14 -16.05
C TYR A 434 -19.49 18.45 -17.35
N ALA A 435 -20.36 19.07 -18.14
CA ALA A 435 -20.78 18.50 -19.42
C ALA A 435 -19.61 18.35 -20.40
N ASP A 436 -18.75 19.37 -20.48
CA ASP A 436 -17.55 19.33 -21.31
C ASP A 436 -16.47 18.42 -20.71
N ALA A 437 -16.30 18.42 -19.38
CA ALA A 437 -15.37 17.51 -18.71
C ALA A 437 -15.76 16.04 -18.94
N GLN A 438 -17.05 15.71 -18.97
CA GLN A 438 -17.55 14.36 -19.30
C GLN A 438 -17.21 13.95 -20.73
N ARG A 439 -17.18 14.88 -21.69
CA ARG A 439 -16.75 14.61 -23.07
C ARG A 439 -15.25 14.35 -23.15
N LEU A 440 -14.45 15.03 -22.32
CA LEU A 440 -12.99 14.91 -22.30
C LEU A 440 -12.49 13.65 -21.55
N LEU A 441 -13.17 13.25 -20.47
CA LEU A 441 -12.74 12.16 -19.58
C LEU A 441 -12.33 10.84 -20.28
N PRO A 442 -13.10 10.29 -21.25
CA PRO A 442 -12.71 9.06 -21.95
C PRO A 442 -11.42 9.18 -22.77
N ILE A 443 -11.05 10.40 -23.19
CA ILE A 443 -9.75 10.66 -23.82
C ILE A 443 -8.66 10.61 -22.76
N LEU A 444 -8.87 11.28 -21.62
CA LEU A 444 -7.88 11.37 -20.55
C LEU A 444 -7.57 10.01 -19.92
N GLU A 445 -8.57 9.13 -19.78
CA GLU A 445 -8.38 7.76 -19.28
C GLU A 445 -7.46 6.93 -20.19
N ARG A 446 -7.43 7.23 -21.49
CA ARG A 446 -6.48 6.63 -22.45
C ARG A 446 -5.11 7.29 -22.44
N LYS A 447 -4.96 8.43 -21.78
CA LYS A 447 -3.75 9.27 -21.83
C LYS A 447 -2.99 9.33 -20.52
N ALA A 448 -3.60 9.11 -19.35
CA ALA A 448 -2.92 9.27 -18.07
C ALA A 448 -3.23 8.15 -17.08
N GLY A 449 -2.27 7.84 -16.20
CA GLY A 449 -2.50 6.94 -15.07
C GLY A 449 -3.31 7.60 -13.95
N ARG A 450 -3.20 8.92 -13.77
CA ARG A 450 -3.95 9.66 -12.74
C ARG A 450 -4.57 10.94 -13.27
N ILE A 451 -5.89 11.03 -13.15
CA ILE A 451 -6.68 12.23 -13.45
C ILE A 451 -7.05 12.89 -12.12
N LEU A 452 -6.86 14.20 -12.01
CA LEU A 452 -7.18 14.97 -10.81
C LEU A 452 -7.92 16.27 -11.17
N ALA A 453 -8.65 16.82 -10.21
CA ALA A 453 -9.37 18.08 -10.39
C ALA A 453 -9.07 19.08 -9.28
N ASN A 454 -9.09 20.37 -9.63
CA ASN A 454 -9.01 21.51 -8.71
C ASN A 454 -7.81 21.48 -7.74
N GLY A 455 -6.69 20.96 -8.23
CA GLY A 455 -5.39 20.92 -7.55
C GLY A 455 -4.27 20.94 -8.59
N PHE A 456 -3.06 20.54 -8.20
CA PHE A 456 -1.93 20.42 -9.11
C PHE A 456 -1.20 19.07 -8.95
N PRO A 457 -0.57 18.53 -10.01
CA PRO A 457 -0.18 17.13 -10.08
C PRO A 457 1.06 16.75 -9.25
N THR A 458 1.80 17.73 -8.72
CA THR A 458 3.08 17.54 -8.02
C THR A 458 2.99 16.61 -6.81
N GLY A 459 1.89 16.68 -6.05
CA GLY A 459 1.62 15.77 -4.94
C GLY A 459 1.25 14.37 -5.42
N VAL A 460 1.98 13.35 -4.92
CA VAL A 460 1.71 11.92 -5.18
C VAL A 460 1.50 11.20 -3.86
N GLU A 461 0.25 10.95 -3.47
CA GLU A 461 -0.07 10.24 -2.23
C GLU A 461 0.44 8.79 -2.22
N VAL A 462 0.90 8.28 -1.08
CA VAL A 462 1.33 6.88 -0.93
C VAL A 462 0.19 6.10 -0.27
N CYS A 463 -0.78 5.66 -1.07
CA CYS A 463 -2.00 5.00 -0.60
C CYS A 463 -2.33 3.73 -1.40
N ASN A 464 -3.46 3.09 -1.09
CA ASN A 464 -3.90 1.88 -1.76
C ASN A 464 -4.41 2.10 -3.19
N ALA A 465 -4.92 3.31 -3.49
CA ALA A 465 -5.59 3.63 -4.76
C ALA A 465 -4.69 4.41 -5.75
N MET A 466 -3.44 4.69 -5.39
CA MET A 466 -2.55 5.47 -6.24
C MET A 466 -2.24 4.74 -7.54
N VAL A 467 -2.23 5.49 -8.63
CA VAL A 467 -1.65 5.09 -9.92
C VAL A 467 -0.63 6.16 -10.31
N HIS A 468 0.61 5.96 -9.91
CA HIS A 468 1.76 6.66 -10.46
C HIS A 468 2.34 5.83 -11.59
N GLY A 469 2.15 6.30 -12.81
CA GLY A 469 2.45 5.62 -14.06
C GLY A 469 1.48 6.09 -15.14
N GLY A 470 1.38 5.36 -16.25
CA GLY A 470 0.45 5.67 -17.33
C GLY A 470 0.91 5.17 -18.69
N PRO A 471 0.13 5.46 -19.75
CA PRO A 471 0.43 5.05 -21.12
C PRO A 471 1.80 5.53 -21.60
N PHE A 472 2.40 4.79 -22.54
CA PHE A 472 3.66 5.19 -23.15
C PHE A 472 3.58 6.61 -23.74
N PRO A 473 4.60 7.47 -23.56
CA PRO A 473 5.93 7.21 -23.00
C PRO A 473 6.07 7.50 -21.51
N SER A 474 5.01 7.81 -20.76
CA SER A 474 5.16 8.07 -19.32
C SER A 474 5.70 6.84 -18.60
N THR A 475 5.24 5.66 -19.00
CA THR A 475 5.85 4.40 -18.60
C THR A 475 6.05 3.42 -19.75
N SER A 476 6.90 2.41 -19.53
CA SER A 476 7.02 1.25 -20.41
C SER A 476 5.91 0.22 -20.23
N ASN A 477 5.15 0.26 -19.14
CA ASN A 477 4.08 -0.70 -18.86
C ASN A 477 2.93 -0.04 -18.07
N PRO A 478 1.83 0.37 -18.75
CA PRO A 478 0.73 1.11 -18.13
C PRO A 478 -0.18 0.27 -17.24
N MET A 479 -0.02 -1.07 -17.23
CA MET A 479 -0.86 -1.97 -16.45
C MET A 479 -0.58 -1.90 -14.94
N PHE A 480 0.54 -1.29 -14.56
CA PHE A 480 1.02 -1.25 -13.19
C PHE A 480 1.32 0.18 -12.74
N THR A 481 1.54 0.32 -11.43
CA THR A 481 2.02 1.56 -10.83
C THR A 481 3.36 1.37 -10.12
N SER A 482 4.17 2.41 -10.05
CA SER A 482 5.38 2.47 -9.24
C SER A 482 5.18 2.99 -7.81
N VAL A 483 4.01 3.57 -7.49
CA VAL A 483 3.71 4.11 -6.15
C VAL A 483 2.34 3.62 -5.70
N GLY A 484 2.25 3.25 -4.43
CA GLY A 484 1.01 2.76 -3.81
C GLY A 484 1.04 1.26 -3.59
N ALA A 485 0.02 0.74 -2.90
CA ALA A 485 0.01 -0.65 -2.44
C ALA A 485 0.10 -1.67 -3.58
N THR A 486 -0.53 -1.40 -4.73
CA THR A 486 -0.53 -2.28 -5.90
C THR A 486 0.78 -2.27 -6.69
N ALA A 487 1.75 -1.40 -6.33
CA ALA A 487 3.08 -1.44 -6.96
C ALA A 487 3.83 -2.76 -6.71
N ILE A 488 3.41 -3.52 -5.69
CA ILE A 488 3.88 -4.89 -5.40
C ILE A 488 3.58 -5.86 -6.55
N ASP A 489 2.51 -5.65 -7.32
CA ASP A 489 2.08 -6.56 -8.39
C ASP A 489 3.08 -6.65 -9.55
N ARG A 490 3.93 -5.63 -9.72
CA ARG A 490 5.04 -5.64 -10.69
C ARG A 490 6.02 -6.78 -10.46
N PHE A 491 6.15 -7.23 -9.22
CA PHE A 491 7.18 -8.20 -8.81
C PHE A 491 6.58 -9.55 -8.44
N LEU A 492 5.33 -9.80 -8.84
CA LEU A 492 4.58 -11.01 -8.58
C LEU A 492 4.10 -11.66 -9.88
N ARG A 493 3.90 -12.97 -9.86
CA ARG A 493 3.20 -13.72 -10.92
C ARG A 493 2.28 -14.77 -10.31
N PRO A 494 1.14 -15.11 -10.94
CA PRO A 494 0.29 -16.19 -10.47
C PRO A 494 0.91 -17.57 -10.70
N VAL A 495 0.60 -18.52 -9.82
CA VAL A 495 0.80 -19.96 -9.98
C VAL A 495 -0.52 -20.66 -9.65
N CYS A 496 -0.97 -21.54 -10.54
CA CYS A 496 -2.10 -22.43 -10.29
C CYS A 496 -1.58 -23.81 -9.87
N TYR A 497 -2.09 -24.31 -8.75
CA TYR A 497 -1.85 -25.64 -8.22
C TYR A 497 -3.11 -26.47 -8.49
N GLN A 498 -2.94 -27.59 -9.20
CA GLN A 498 -4.04 -28.48 -9.56
C GLN A 498 -3.89 -29.82 -8.86
N ASP A 499 -4.92 -30.26 -8.15
CA ASP A 499 -4.99 -31.54 -7.44
C ASP A 499 -3.79 -31.80 -6.51
N LEU A 500 -3.15 -30.72 -6.03
CA LEU A 500 -1.96 -30.83 -5.17
C LEU A 500 -2.40 -31.12 -3.72
N PRO A 501 -1.82 -32.14 -3.06
CA PRO A 501 -2.16 -32.43 -1.67
C PRO A 501 -1.96 -31.22 -0.75
N ASP A 502 -2.87 -31.00 0.20
CA ASP A 502 -2.86 -29.81 1.07
C ASP A 502 -1.53 -29.62 1.84
N ALA A 503 -0.88 -30.73 2.22
CA ALA A 503 0.43 -30.71 2.85
C ALA A 503 1.51 -29.99 2.01
N LEU A 504 1.41 -30.05 0.68
CA LEU A 504 2.35 -29.46 -0.28
C LEU A 504 1.91 -28.08 -0.79
N LEU A 505 0.67 -27.66 -0.53
CA LEU A 505 0.17 -26.35 -0.93
C LEU A 505 0.92 -25.21 -0.19
N PRO A 506 1.12 -24.05 -0.83
CA PRO A 506 1.52 -22.84 -0.12
C PRO A 506 0.51 -22.47 0.95
N ALA A 507 0.99 -21.94 2.08
CA ALA A 507 0.14 -21.58 3.23
C ALA A 507 -1.04 -20.67 2.86
N ALA A 508 -0.90 -19.83 1.84
CA ALA A 508 -1.93 -18.91 1.36
C ALA A 508 -3.19 -19.59 0.78
N VAL A 509 -3.05 -20.82 0.30
CA VAL A 509 -4.13 -21.58 -0.36
C VAL A 509 -4.42 -22.92 0.30
N LYS A 510 -3.77 -23.21 1.43
CA LYS A 510 -4.16 -24.36 2.27
C LYS A 510 -5.60 -24.22 2.73
N GLU A 511 -6.28 -25.34 2.86
CA GLU A 511 -7.69 -25.41 3.21
C GLU A 511 -7.98 -24.65 4.50
N ALA A 512 -7.21 -24.95 5.55
CA ALA A 512 -7.31 -24.38 6.88
C ALA A 512 -7.07 -22.85 6.97
N ASN A 513 -6.64 -22.20 5.88
CA ASN A 513 -6.27 -20.78 5.84
C ASN A 513 -5.35 -20.36 7.01
N PRO A 514 -4.18 -21.01 7.20
CA PRO A 514 -3.30 -20.74 8.34
C PRO A 514 -2.76 -19.31 8.39
N LEU A 515 -2.88 -18.54 7.30
CA LEU A 515 -2.49 -17.13 7.24
C LEU A 515 -3.65 -16.16 7.59
N ALA A 516 -4.89 -16.66 7.76
CA ALA A 516 -6.09 -15.85 7.99
C ALA A 516 -6.32 -14.73 6.96
N VAL A 517 -5.84 -14.92 5.72
CA VAL A 517 -5.96 -13.93 4.64
C VAL A 517 -7.34 -13.98 3.99
N TRP A 518 -7.71 -12.90 3.31
CA TRP A 518 -8.85 -12.89 2.39
C TRP A 518 -8.56 -13.78 1.18
N ARG A 519 -9.56 -14.58 0.77
CA ARG A 519 -9.49 -15.52 -0.36
C ARG A 519 -10.77 -15.45 -1.19
N LEU A 520 -10.67 -15.67 -2.49
CA LEU A 520 -11.84 -15.94 -3.33
C LEU A 520 -12.06 -17.46 -3.36
N VAL A 521 -13.17 -17.97 -2.84
CA VAL A 521 -13.47 -19.41 -2.74
C VAL A 521 -14.75 -19.70 -3.51
N ASP A 522 -14.65 -20.47 -4.60
CA ASP A 522 -15.73 -20.79 -5.54
C ASP A 522 -16.51 -19.55 -6.02
N GLY A 523 -15.80 -18.44 -6.22
CA GLY A 523 -16.36 -17.16 -6.65
C GLY A 523 -16.81 -16.23 -5.52
N GLU A 524 -16.78 -16.68 -4.26
CA GLU A 524 -17.19 -15.90 -3.10
C GLU A 524 -16.00 -15.40 -2.26
N LEU A 525 -16.02 -14.13 -1.86
CA LEU A 525 -14.94 -13.58 -1.02
C LEU A 525 -15.10 -14.06 0.43
N THR A 526 -14.12 -14.79 0.95
CA THR A 526 -14.11 -15.37 2.30
C THR A 526 -12.82 -15.05 3.06
N GLY A 527 -12.85 -15.17 4.39
CA GLY A 527 -11.69 -14.89 5.26
C GLY A 527 -11.72 -13.52 5.92
N GLY A 528 -10.59 -13.09 6.49
CA GLY A 528 -10.44 -11.76 7.10
C GLY A 528 -10.76 -11.64 8.59
N ALA A 529 -11.04 -12.73 9.30
CA ALA A 529 -11.01 -12.72 10.76
C ALA A 529 -9.56 -12.52 11.19
N ARG A 530 -9.15 -11.26 11.36
CA ARG A 530 -7.89 -10.93 12.03
C ARG A 530 -7.92 -11.61 13.39
N ASP A 531 -6.91 -12.45 13.62
CA ASP A 531 -6.49 -12.80 14.95
C ASP A 531 -6.07 -11.48 15.63
N ASN A 532 -7.01 -10.86 16.36
CA ASN A 532 -6.79 -9.55 16.97
C ASN A 532 -5.90 -9.66 18.24
N GLY A 533 -5.01 -10.65 18.29
CA GLY A 533 -4.14 -10.92 19.43
C GLY A 533 -4.88 -11.54 20.62
N ASP A 534 -4.10 -12.00 21.60
CA ASP A 534 -4.61 -12.50 22.87
C ASP A 534 -5.54 -11.47 23.53
N SER A 535 -6.58 -11.94 24.24
CA SER A 535 -7.46 -11.09 25.05
C SER A 535 -6.62 -10.15 25.92
N VAL A 536 -6.80 -8.83 25.78
CA VAL A 536 -5.99 -7.84 26.49
C VAL A 536 -6.56 -7.62 27.89
N VAL A 537 -5.68 -7.78 28.87
CA VAL A 537 -5.99 -7.64 30.29
C VAL A 537 -5.21 -6.45 30.86
N GLY A 538 -5.90 -5.47 31.45
CA GLY A 538 -5.29 -4.27 32.04
C GLY A 538 -4.48 -4.55 33.32
N PRO A 539 -3.59 -3.65 33.76
CA PRO A 539 -2.82 -3.84 34.99
C PRO A 539 -3.75 -3.95 36.20
N GLY A 540 -3.52 -4.98 37.03
CA GLY A 540 -3.94 -5.02 38.42
C GLY A 540 -2.72 -4.77 39.31
N ASP A 541 -2.90 -4.13 40.46
CA ASP A 541 -1.88 -4.12 41.53
C ASP A 541 -1.45 -5.57 41.83
N SER A 542 -0.18 -5.80 42.19
CA SER A 542 0.37 -7.14 42.39
C SER A 542 -0.53 -8.04 43.24
N GLY A 543 -1.20 -9.01 42.60
CA GLY A 543 -2.15 -9.94 43.22
C GLY A 543 -3.65 -9.61 43.08
N SER A 544 -4.01 -8.52 42.39
CA SER A 544 -5.40 -8.12 42.13
C SER A 544 -5.85 -8.43 40.70
N LYS A 545 -7.14 -8.71 40.52
CA LYS A 545 -7.77 -8.94 39.21
C LYS A 545 -7.76 -7.64 38.37
N PRO A 546 -7.69 -7.74 37.03
CA PRO A 546 -7.61 -6.59 36.14
C PRO A 546 -8.84 -5.67 36.24
N GLN A 547 -8.66 -4.37 35.96
CA GLN A 547 -9.74 -3.38 36.00
C GLN A 547 -10.52 -3.24 34.67
N PHE A 548 -9.97 -3.73 33.55
CA PHE A 548 -10.66 -3.80 32.26
C PHE A 548 -10.29 -5.08 31.52
N LEU A 549 -11.18 -5.52 30.62
CA LEU A 549 -11.07 -6.73 29.83
C LEU A 549 -11.49 -6.45 28.39
N ILE A 550 -10.67 -6.87 27.42
CA ILE A 550 -11.03 -6.92 25.99
C ILE A 550 -10.95 -8.37 25.55
N VAL A 551 -12.08 -8.95 25.13
CA VAL A 551 -12.15 -10.31 24.59
C VAL A 551 -12.37 -10.22 23.09
N TYR A 552 -11.41 -10.73 22.33
CA TYR A 552 -11.55 -10.86 20.88
C TYR A 552 -12.29 -12.14 20.50
N PRO A 553 -12.97 -12.17 19.34
CA PRO A 553 -13.60 -13.39 18.85
C PRO A 553 -12.59 -14.54 18.79
N ARG A 554 -13.00 -15.73 19.25
CA ARG A 554 -12.19 -16.94 19.40
C ARG A 554 -11.22 -16.93 20.59
N ASN A 555 -11.14 -15.88 21.40
CA ASN A 555 -10.29 -15.87 22.60
C ASN A 555 -11.11 -15.88 23.90
N GLU A 556 -12.43 -16.07 23.78
CA GLU A 556 -13.36 -16.31 24.89
C GLU A 556 -13.12 -17.65 25.60
N GLU A 557 -13.45 -17.68 26.90
CA GLU A 557 -13.67 -18.94 27.61
C GLU A 557 -14.95 -19.59 27.05
N SER A 558 -14.89 -20.82 26.52
CA SER A 558 -16.07 -21.47 25.93
C SER A 558 -16.22 -22.94 26.32
N TYR A 559 -17.46 -23.40 26.33
CA TYR A 559 -17.85 -24.74 26.74
C TYR A 559 -18.84 -25.35 25.75
N TRP A 560 -18.57 -26.57 25.29
CA TRP A 560 -19.56 -27.43 24.65
C TRP A 560 -20.66 -27.77 25.65
N GLN A 561 -21.92 -27.75 25.21
CA GLN A 561 -23.08 -28.00 26.05
C GLN A 561 -23.63 -29.41 25.86
N PRO A 562 -24.02 -30.10 26.94
CA PRO A 562 -24.69 -31.40 26.85
C PRO A 562 -26.07 -31.26 26.19
N VAL A 563 -26.64 -32.40 25.79
CA VAL A 563 -28.04 -32.45 25.35
C VAL A 563 -28.98 -31.94 26.48
N PRO A 564 -30.10 -31.27 26.14
CA PRO A 564 -30.67 -31.08 24.80
C PRO A 564 -30.16 -29.84 24.02
N ALA A 565 -29.25 -29.04 24.59
CA ALA A 565 -28.76 -27.84 23.90
C ALA A 565 -27.81 -28.21 22.76
N ASN A 566 -26.87 -29.13 23.02
CA ASN A 566 -25.95 -29.73 22.03
C ASN A 566 -25.14 -28.74 21.17
N GLY A 567 -25.03 -27.48 21.61
CA GLY A 567 -24.22 -26.45 20.99
C GLY A 567 -23.09 -26.02 21.90
N TYR A 568 -22.82 -24.71 22.00
CA TYR A 568 -21.80 -24.19 22.90
C TYR A 568 -22.19 -22.84 23.50
N ALA A 569 -21.58 -22.53 24.65
CA ALA A 569 -21.68 -21.22 25.29
C ALA A 569 -20.28 -20.63 25.47
N ALA A 570 -20.18 -19.32 25.23
CA ALA A 570 -18.98 -18.52 25.39
C ALA A 570 -19.20 -17.51 26.51
N VAL A 571 -18.24 -17.40 27.42
CA VAL A 571 -18.20 -16.44 28.53
C VAL A 571 -17.22 -15.34 28.14
N HIS A 572 -17.75 -14.13 27.93
CA HIS A 572 -16.95 -12.98 27.53
C HIS A 572 -16.61 -12.08 28.73
N VAL A 573 -17.50 -11.99 29.72
CA VAL A 573 -17.33 -11.17 30.92
C VAL A 573 -17.83 -11.96 32.12
N ALA A 574 -17.02 -12.06 33.18
CA ALA A 574 -17.39 -12.73 34.42
C ALA A 574 -16.52 -12.27 35.60
N PRO A 575 -16.97 -12.43 36.86
CA PRO A 575 -16.22 -11.93 38.03
C PRO A 575 -14.85 -12.61 38.23
N HIS A 576 -14.62 -13.80 37.67
CA HIS A 576 -13.29 -14.43 37.70
C HIS A 576 -12.33 -13.87 36.66
N LEU A 577 -12.82 -13.21 35.61
CA LEU A 577 -12.03 -12.64 34.52
C LEU A 577 -11.62 -11.19 34.76
N VAL A 578 -12.46 -10.39 35.44
CA VAL A 578 -12.24 -8.96 35.66
C VAL A 578 -12.82 -8.49 37.00
N SER A 579 -12.19 -7.50 37.62
CA SER A 579 -12.67 -6.87 38.85
C SER A 579 -13.97 -6.12 38.60
N MET A 580 -15.00 -6.39 39.41
CA MET A 580 -16.33 -5.76 39.29
C MET A 580 -16.84 -5.27 40.65
N GLN A 581 -17.42 -4.08 40.69
CA GLN A 581 -18.13 -3.57 41.88
C GLN A 581 -19.52 -4.20 42.04
N ARG A 582 -20.15 -4.58 40.92
CA ARG A 582 -21.47 -5.25 40.87
C ARG A 582 -21.32 -6.49 39.99
N PRO A 583 -21.16 -7.70 40.57
CA PRO A 583 -20.86 -8.91 39.81
C PRO A 583 -21.97 -9.28 38.83
N PHE A 584 -21.64 -9.35 37.54
CA PHE A 584 -22.49 -9.88 36.49
C PHE A 584 -21.67 -10.76 35.55
N SER A 585 -22.36 -11.53 34.72
CA SER A 585 -21.73 -12.30 33.65
C SER A 585 -22.41 -12.01 32.33
N ALA A 586 -21.66 -12.07 31.24
CA ALA A 586 -22.20 -11.91 29.90
C ALA A 586 -21.43 -12.77 28.91
N GLY A 587 -22.12 -13.17 27.86
CA GLY A 587 -21.49 -13.89 26.78
C GLY A 587 -22.41 -14.22 25.63
N THR A 588 -22.08 -15.28 24.88
CA THR A 588 -22.91 -15.74 23.76
C THR A 588 -23.23 -17.22 23.91
N GLN A 589 -24.29 -17.67 23.25
CA GLN A 589 -24.68 -19.08 23.20
C GLN A 589 -25.19 -19.41 21.80
N THR A 590 -24.83 -20.59 21.34
CA THR A 590 -25.24 -21.14 20.05
C THR A 590 -25.93 -22.47 20.26
N VAL A 591 -27.09 -22.66 19.65
CA VAL A 591 -27.85 -23.91 19.65
C VAL A 591 -28.10 -24.34 18.19
N PRO A 592 -27.67 -25.54 17.77
CA PRO A 592 -27.87 -26.02 16.40
C PRO A 592 -29.34 -26.35 16.10
N PRO A 593 -29.73 -26.51 14.82
CA PRO A 593 -31.07 -26.94 14.43
C PRO A 593 -31.56 -28.16 15.20
N GLY A 594 -32.78 -28.08 15.76
CA GLY A 594 -33.38 -29.15 16.58
C GLY A 594 -32.91 -29.20 18.04
N GLY A 595 -31.89 -28.42 18.42
CA GLY A 595 -31.47 -28.26 19.82
C GLY A 595 -32.38 -27.28 20.58
N PHE A 596 -32.41 -27.41 21.91
CA PHE A 596 -33.15 -26.48 22.77
C PHE A 596 -32.53 -26.33 24.16
N VAL A 597 -32.71 -25.15 24.75
CA VAL A 597 -32.48 -24.91 26.17
C VAL A 597 -33.73 -25.33 26.91
N ARG A 598 -33.63 -26.31 27.82
CA ARG A 598 -34.77 -26.81 28.61
C ARG A 598 -35.55 -25.69 29.31
N LEU A 599 -36.80 -25.98 29.67
CA LEU A 599 -37.59 -25.09 30.53
C LEU A 599 -36.92 -24.94 31.90
N HIS A 600 -36.65 -23.69 32.28
CA HIS A 600 -36.03 -23.35 33.56
C HIS A 600 -36.42 -21.94 34.01
N ALA A 601 -36.08 -21.57 35.25
CA ALA A 601 -36.23 -20.24 35.79
C ALA A 601 -35.04 -19.91 36.71
N HIS A 602 -34.83 -18.64 36.99
CA HIS A 602 -33.75 -18.15 37.86
C HIS A 602 -34.32 -17.70 39.20
N ALA A 603 -33.66 -17.99 40.31
CA ALA A 603 -34.17 -17.71 41.65
C ALA A 603 -34.16 -16.20 41.97
N GLU A 604 -33.01 -15.58 41.75
CA GLU A 604 -32.72 -14.18 42.11
C GLU A 604 -32.16 -13.36 40.94
N SER A 605 -31.72 -14.02 39.86
CA SER A 605 -31.06 -13.36 38.74
C SER A 605 -32.04 -12.86 37.67
N GLU A 606 -31.68 -11.71 37.10
CA GLU A 606 -32.22 -11.16 35.88
C GLU A 606 -31.37 -11.60 34.69
N GLU A 607 -32.03 -11.92 33.57
CA GLU A 607 -31.38 -12.31 32.33
C GLU A 607 -31.86 -11.45 31.16
N VAL A 608 -30.91 -10.98 30.35
CA VAL A 608 -31.20 -10.34 29.06
C VAL A 608 -30.66 -11.21 27.94
N LEU A 609 -31.50 -11.49 26.95
CA LEU A 609 -31.14 -12.24 25.75
C LEU A 609 -31.29 -11.34 24.54
N HIS A 610 -30.27 -11.23 23.69
CA HIS A 610 -30.32 -10.49 22.43
C HIS A 610 -29.92 -11.40 21.27
N PHE A 611 -30.87 -11.68 20.36
CA PHE A 611 -30.67 -12.63 19.27
C PHE A 611 -29.95 -11.99 18.10
N ILE A 612 -28.82 -12.58 17.70
CA ILE A 612 -27.92 -12.03 16.68
C ILE A 612 -28.17 -12.70 15.33
N ARG A 613 -28.41 -14.03 15.33
CA ARG A 613 -28.60 -14.84 14.13
C ARG A 613 -29.52 -16.04 14.42
N GLY A 614 -30.19 -16.53 13.38
CA GLY A 614 -31.07 -17.69 13.44
C GLY A 614 -32.50 -17.32 13.79
N LYS A 615 -33.41 -18.27 13.61
CA LYS A 615 -34.82 -18.18 13.96
C LYS A 615 -35.23 -19.35 14.82
N GLY A 616 -36.20 -19.14 15.70
CA GLY A 616 -36.65 -20.18 16.62
C GLY A 616 -37.88 -19.74 17.42
N LYS A 617 -38.10 -20.38 18.56
CA LYS A 617 -39.22 -20.11 19.45
C LYS A 617 -38.74 -19.93 20.88
N ALA A 618 -39.15 -18.84 21.50
CA ALA A 618 -39.02 -18.64 22.94
C ALA A 618 -40.38 -18.92 23.58
N VAL A 619 -40.42 -19.78 24.59
CA VAL A 619 -41.62 -19.94 25.41
C VAL A 619 -41.34 -19.26 26.74
N VAL A 620 -42.09 -18.23 27.11
CA VAL A 620 -41.93 -17.47 28.36
C VAL A 620 -43.25 -17.49 29.12
N GLU A 621 -43.24 -17.99 30.36
CA GLU A 621 -44.44 -18.20 31.18
C GLU A 621 -45.57 -18.94 30.42
N GLY A 622 -45.19 -19.93 29.61
CA GLY A 622 -46.12 -20.75 28.82
C GLY A 622 -46.68 -20.08 27.56
N ARG A 623 -46.16 -18.92 27.15
CA ARG A 623 -46.55 -18.23 25.91
C ARG A 623 -45.43 -18.28 24.88
N ASP A 624 -45.80 -18.55 23.63
CA ASP A 624 -44.88 -18.69 22.52
C ASP A 624 -44.59 -17.32 21.87
N TYR A 625 -43.31 -17.06 21.60
CA TYR A 625 -42.80 -15.91 20.89
C TYR A 625 -41.85 -16.36 19.79
N LEU A 626 -42.04 -15.85 18.57
CA LEU A 626 -41.13 -16.12 17.46
C LEU A 626 -39.82 -15.36 17.68
N ILE A 627 -38.70 -16.08 17.62
CA ILE A 627 -37.36 -15.50 17.69
C ILE A 627 -36.90 -15.12 16.28
N GLU A 628 -36.46 -13.87 16.14
CA GLU A 628 -35.80 -13.34 14.94
C GLU A 628 -34.57 -12.50 15.32
N PRO A 629 -33.60 -12.33 14.40
CA PRO A 629 -32.44 -11.47 14.63
C PRO A 629 -32.86 -10.03 15.01
N GLY A 630 -32.22 -9.47 16.04
CA GLY A 630 -32.53 -8.17 16.63
C GLY A 630 -33.57 -8.23 17.77
N MET A 631 -34.24 -9.36 17.99
CA MET A 631 -35.14 -9.55 19.14
C MET A 631 -34.37 -9.49 20.46
N THR A 632 -34.96 -8.84 21.48
CA THR A 632 -34.43 -8.81 22.84
C THR A 632 -35.48 -9.29 23.84
N ILE A 633 -35.09 -10.14 24.79
CA ILE A 633 -35.94 -10.63 25.89
C ILE A 633 -35.30 -10.21 27.20
N PHE A 634 -36.09 -9.65 28.11
CA PHE A 634 -35.73 -9.47 29.51
C PHE A 634 -36.53 -10.44 30.37
N LEU A 635 -35.84 -11.17 31.24
CA LEU A 635 -36.40 -12.18 32.14
C LEU A 635 -36.04 -11.78 33.57
N GLY A 636 -37.05 -11.39 34.34
CA GLY A 636 -36.88 -11.16 35.77
C GLY A 636 -36.76 -12.47 36.56
N PRO A 637 -36.55 -12.37 37.88
CA PRO A 637 -36.53 -13.54 38.75
C PRO A 637 -37.82 -14.36 38.64
N GLN A 638 -37.66 -15.68 38.71
CA GLN A 638 -38.71 -16.70 38.66
C GLN A 638 -39.54 -16.73 37.37
N GLN A 639 -39.10 -16.04 36.31
CA GLN A 639 -39.73 -16.17 34.99
C GLN A 639 -39.26 -17.45 34.30
N SER A 640 -40.18 -18.41 34.15
CA SER A 640 -39.95 -19.66 33.45
C SER A 640 -39.84 -19.44 31.94
N HIS A 641 -38.80 -20.02 31.33
CA HIS A 641 -38.58 -19.89 29.91
C HIS A 641 -37.78 -21.04 29.29
N THR A 642 -37.92 -21.22 27.98
CA THR A 642 -37.16 -22.15 27.14
C THR A 642 -36.93 -21.53 25.76
N LEU A 643 -35.81 -21.86 25.13
CA LEU A 643 -35.42 -21.40 23.80
C LEU A 643 -35.23 -22.62 22.91
N ILE A 644 -35.93 -22.65 21.78
CA ILE A 644 -36.00 -23.80 20.88
C ILE A 644 -35.55 -23.36 19.49
N ASN A 645 -34.53 -24.02 18.94
CA ASN A 645 -34.13 -23.80 17.55
C ASN A 645 -34.98 -24.69 16.61
N GLU A 646 -36.07 -24.11 16.10
CA GLU A 646 -36.93 -24.74 15.07
C GLU A 646 -36.49 -24.37 13.63
N GLY A 647 -35.40 -23.62 13.47
CA GLY A 647 -34.86 -23.20 12.19
C GLY A 647 -33.95 -24.24 11.52
N THR A 648 -33.43 -23.88 10.35
CA THR A 648 -32.47 -24.70 9.57
C THR A 648 -31.01 -24.26 9.73
N GLU A 649 -30.76 -23.20 10.52
CA GLU A 649 -29.43 -22.69 10.84
C GLU A 649 -29.26 -22.57 12.36
N ASP A 650 -28.03 -22.36 12.80
CA ASP A 650 -27.72 -22.14 14.22
C ASP A 650 -28.46 -20.92 14.79
N LEU A 651 -29.08 -21.10 15.95
CA LEU A 651 -29.66 -20.03 16.74
C LEU A 651 -28.58 -19.47 17.67
N HIS A 652 -28.23 -18.20 17.49
CA HIS A 652 -27.12 -17.55 18.18
C HIS A 652 -27.54 -16.23 18.83
N TRP A 653 -27.23 -16.08 20.12
CA TRP A 653 -27.60 -14.90 20.89
C TRP A 653 -26.53 -14.49 21.90
N ALA A 654 -26.56 -13.23 22.30
CA ALA A 654 -25.86 -12.72 23.48
C ALA A 654 -26.74 -12.82 24.72
N TRP A 655 -26.15 -13.17 25.86
CA TRP A 655 -26.81 -13.24 27.15
C TRP A 655 -26.10 -12.33 28.17
N PHE A 656 -26.86 -11.72 29.07
CA PHE A 656 -26.38 -10.96 30.22
C PHE A 656 -27.11 -11.45 31.47
N PHE A 657 -26.40 -11.69 32.56
CA PHE A 657 -26.94 -12.36 33.75
C PHE A 657 -26.46 -11.68 35.04
N LEU A 658 -27.39 -11.22 35.88
CA LEU A 658 -27.13 -10.43 37.09
C LEU A 658 -28.02 -10.86 38.26
N PRO A 659 -27.47 -11.21 39.45
CA PRO A 659 -26.04 -11.42 39.72
C PRO A 659 -25.51 -12.64 38.94
N SER A 660 -24.17 -12.70 38.77
CA SER A 660 -23.49 -13.75 38.00
C SER A 660 -23.76 -15.16 38.52
N GLY A 661 -23.57 -16.18 37.68
CA GLY A 661 -23.77 -17.58 38.05
C GLY A 661 -23.85 -18.51 36.82
N LEU A 662 -24.31 -17.97 35.68
CA LEU A 662 -24.49 -18.72 34.45
C LEU A 662 -23.16 -19.22 33.85
N GLU A 663 -22.08 -18.45 33.99
CA GLU A 663 -20.72 -18.87 33.62
C GLU A 663 -20.25 -20.10 34.41
N THR A 664 -20.59 -20.14 35.72
CA THR A 664 -20.25 -21.25 36.61
C THR A 664 -21.07 -22.49 36.26
N PHE A 665 -22.34 -22.29 35.90
CA PHE A 665 -23.21 -23.35 35.40
C PHE A 665 -22.63 -23.98 34.13
N PHE A 666 -22.30 -23.19 33.10
CA PHE A 666 -21.75 -23.71 31.85
C PHE A 666 -20.45 -24.49 32.06
N LYS A 667 -19.56 -23.98 32.91
CA LYS A 667 -18.33 -24.68 33.28
C LYS A 667 -18.58 -26.02 33.97
N ALA A 668 -19.59 -26.10 34.83
CA ALA A 668 -19.88 -27.28 35.63
C ALA A 668 -20.59 -28.39 34.83
N ILE A 669 -21.43 -28.04 33.84
CA ILE A 669 -22.16 -29.02 33.03
C ILE A 669 -21.51 -29.33 31.67
N GLY A 670 -20.65 -28.44 31.19
CA GLY A 670 -20.06 -28.50 29.85
C GLY A 670 -18.66 -29.11 29.81
N ARG A 671 -18.15 -29.27 28.59
CA ARG A 671 -16.74 -29.60 28.33
C ARG A 671 -16.03 -28.39 27.77
N GLN A 672 -14.82 -28.08 28.25
CA GLN A 672 -14.03 -26.95 27.73
C GLN A 672 -13.84 -27.08 26.22
N ARG A 673 -14.02 -25.98 25.49
CA ARG A 673 -13.94 -25.90 24.04
C ARG A 673 -12.84 -24.93 23.62
N SER A 674 -11.95 -25.39 22.75
CA SER A 674 -10.98 -24.54 22.06
C SER A 674 -11.53 -24.09 20.69
N PRO A 675 -11.13 -22.92 20.18
CA PRO A 675 -11.56 -22.47 18.87
C PRO A 675 -11.08 -23.40 17.77
N GLY A 676 -12.00 -23.86 16.92
CA GLY A 676 -11.69 -24.76 15.81
C GLY A 676 -11.81 -26.25 16.15
N ASP A 677 -12.11 -26.61 17.40
CA ASP A 677 -12.45 -27.99 17.76
C ASP A 677 -13.72 -28.43 17.01
N ASP A 678 -13.73 -29.67 16.53
CA ASP A 678 -14.95 -30.32 16.05
C ASP A 678 -15.94 -30.49 17.22
N ALA A 679 -17.24 -30.42 16.92
CA ALA A 679 -18.27 -30.65 17.92
C ALA A 679 -18.15 -32.10 18.45
N PRO A 680 -18.13 -32.32 19.77
CA PRO A 680 -18.08 -33.67 20.32
C PRO A 680 -19.39 -34.41 20.06
N ASP A 681 -19.35 -35.75 20.12
CA ASP A 681 -20.57 -36.55 20.20
C ASP A 681 -21.47 -36.06 21.34
N ALA A 682 -22.78 -36.10 21.12
CA ALA A 682 -23.79 -35.71 22.09
C ALA A 682 -23.54 -36.42 23.44
N PHE A 683 -23.52 -35.63 24.52
CA PHE A 683 -23.23 -36.13 25.86
C PHE A 683 -24.25 -35.64 26.88
N GLU A 684 -24.48 -36.48 27.89
CA GLU A 684 -25.44 -36.23 28.97
C GLU A 684 -24.90 -35.27 30.03
N ARG A 685 -25.82 -34.67 30.79
CA ARG A 685 -25.47 -33.83 31.95
C ARG A 685 -24.89 -34.68 33.11
N PRO A 686 -24.10 -34.07 34.01
CA PRO A 686 -23.65 -34.72 35.23
C PRO A 686 -24.81 -35.19 36.13
N GLU A 687 -24.63 -36.30 36.85
CA GLU A 687 -25.66 -36.86 37.76
C GLU A 687 -26.09 -35.89 38.86
N ASN A 688 -25.20 -34.98 39.28
CA ASN A 688 -25.45 -33.99 40.33
C ASN A 688 -26.02 -32.66 39.79
N VAL A 689 -26.57 -32.62 38.57
CA VAL A 689 -27.06 -31.39 37.93
C VAL A 689 -28.02 -30.57 38.79
N SER A 690 -28.93 -31.20 39.56
CA SER A 690 -29.86 -30.48 40.43
C SER A 690 -29.16 -29.69 41.53
N ALA A 691 -28.02 -30.18 42.05
CA ALA A 691 -27.21 -29.46 43.02
C ALA A 691 -26.44 -28.30 42.36
N ILE A 692 -25.94 -28.50 41.13
CA ILE A 692 -25.29 -27.45 40.33
C ILE A 692 -26.28 -26.32 40.03
N GLU A 693 -27.50 -26.65 39.62
CA GLU A 693 -28.56 -25.68 39.34
C GLU A 693 -28.88 -24.82 40.57
N ALA A 694 -29.07 -25.46 41.73
CA ALA A 694 -29.34 -24.77 42.99
C ALA A 694 -28.20 -23.82 43.41
N SER A 695 -26.93 -24.19 43.16
CA SER A 695 -25.78 -23.35 43.54
C SER A 695 -25.43 -22.27 42.52
N THR A 696 -26.01 -22.29 41.31
CA THR A 696 -25.71 -21.37 40.21
C THR A 696 -26.87 -20.43 39.88
N GLY A 697 -27.86 -20.34 40.76
CA GLY A 697 -28.95 -19.35 40.67
C GLY A 697 -30.21 -19.84 39.96
N PHE A 698 -30.30 -21.11 39.59
CA PHE A 698 -31.53 -21.68 39.00
C PHE A 698 -32.55 -22.06 40.09
N SER A 699 -33.83 -21.94 39.78
CA SER A 699 -34.94 -22.38 40.64
C SER A 699 -35.78 -23.50 40.00
N PRO A 700 -36.42 -24.35 40.82
CA PRO A 700 -37.36 -25.34 40.30
C PRO A 700 -38.57 -24.66 39.63
N VAL A 701 -38.87 -25.05 38.40
CA VAL A 701 -40.07 -24.56 37.69
C VAL A 701 -41.30 -25.19 38.32
N THR A 702 -42.04 -24.43 39.11
CA THR A 702 -43.39 -24.84 39.54
C THR A 702 -44.35 -24.55 38.40
N GLN A 703 -44.92 -25.59 37.77
CA GLN A 703 -46.00 -25.40 36.81
C GLN A 703 -47.17 -24.68 37.51
N LYS A 704 -47.29 -23.36 37.31
CA LYS A 704 -48.55 -22.66 37.56
C LYS A 704 -49.57 -23.27 36.61
N ARG A 705 -50.60 -23.93 37.15
CA ARG A 705 -51.78 -24.31 36.37
C ARG A 705 -52.35 -23.03 35.76
N LEU A 706 -52.27 -22.91 34.44
CA LEU A 706 -52.98 -21.90 33.67
C LEU A 706 -54.49 -22.18 33.85
N GLY A 707 -55.20 -21.21 34.43
CA GLY A 707 -56.66 -21.13 34.45
C GLY A 707 -57.14 -20.18 33.38
#